data_AF-A0A6J8ATC6-F1
#
_entry.id   AF-A0A6J8ATC6-F1
#
_cell.length_a   1.000
_cell.length_b   1.000
_cell.length_c   1.000
_cell.angle_alpha   90.00
_cell.angle_beta   90.00
_cell.angle_gamma   90.00
#
_symmetry.space_group_name_H-M   'P 1'
#
loop_
_entity.id
_entity.type
_entity.pdbx_description
1 polymer ?
#
loop_
_entity_poly.entity_id
_entity_poly.type
_entity_poly.pdbx_seq_one_letter_code
_entity_poly.pdbx_strand_id
1 'polypeptide(L)'
;MDDTSSERLQIETLAAWFLGPKLENIDILQKLSAYSFSETANFRQRLFPLDRGCITEDVRQSEAYTNHIEKLEKELGKICQELQKSPNFASTRIVGLPVGDTTLSGTLGYLADILYNSNNIDCAGGPVTTAMEVEVGEQLCEMLGYETHSTPKPWVHITCGGTVANIEALWAAQNIKFFPLVVRKVTAENPGISFPNKIYDAEKISLQNITEVSIWNIINMDIDCIVDMAKSIGNHVNGEKFNKMIDKYSLSSLGWYNFMTMYKLKEAPVVICSAATHYSLLKAMVLLGLGKYQLIQVPTDEHGRLNAQKLDKVLCDCEERKISVIAVVSTQGSTEFGAMDPLEDIILLRDKYMKKGLYFSVHADAAFGGYFSSILRENIDSSFGQDNRKEQWYDSIISSYTENQLDCLKKADSITIDPHKYGFVPLSAGAICYRNGHMKHFVKLKPSFIDHGFNESMGIYGVEGSRQSAAVVSVLLSHNVIGLNKCGYGRILEHCLLGSKLMYCNWLTIAKDDDNFVCFPVMPLPKRTTLEYAKTFIKKFIIGKTFEEIIQTKNTLEFLRGIGSDTVMTPFLVNFKRGDVLNDDIEKCNKLNVEIHRRLSLINTRQNNKRKPLAVLRSSMYEDTYPLLYAYIKDMLGLKGTAGIEFLLNFAKNPWIVYNNQVEMNGSIFRQIVLDTIGLITDKPSVHPFLVAGRMSENTFFCDYLTNLKIPGHQYQAIVKFQFLNASDTEKYRTETKENANKCKRQSNVFMQIDSQMVIGEILESSTDVVYTVSFYDDVPSMNSCPFMSSIKVKVDDIPLFRHVDMVYTVGNIIDDYFLYGDQHRIHMSRKISKMSNCLQVAILSEKPNDLPLHWIEQGMDVSLIDLVENNNGTHEPCIKTKFTIQYSGPDGNLFKQTVQLDPVYGLLDFAVQNSVD
;
A
#
# COMPACT_ATOMS: atom_id res chain seq x y z
N MET A 1 -16.31 -36.57 11.10
CA MET A 1 -17.16 -35.46 10.63
C MET A 1 -16.18 -34.36 10.33
N ASP A 2 -15.72 -34.35 9.08
CA ASP A 2 -14.63 -33.50 8.62
C ASP A 2 -15.18 -32.09 8.41
N ASP A 3 -14.92 -31.20 9.37
CA ASP A 3 -15.27 -29.79 9.23
C ASP A 3 -14.18 -29.08 8.41
N THR A 4 -14.19 -29.31 7.10
CA THR A 4 -13.26 -28.74 6.12
C THR A 4 -13.51 -27.25 5.85
N SER A 5 -14.26 -26.57 6.72
CA SER A 5 -14.54 -25.13 6.65
C SER A 5 -13.85 -24.30 7.74
N SER A 6 -13.29 -24.92 8.78
CA SER A 6 -12.77 -24.21 9.96
C SER A 6 -11.73 -23.10 9.68
N GLU A 7 -11.75 -22.05 10.48
CA GLU A 7 -10.78 -20.94 10.54
C GLU A 7 -9.34 -21.46 10.51
N ARG A 8 -9.10 -22.55 11.23
CA ARG A 8 -7.80 -23.22 11.26
C ARG A 8 -7.33 -23.66 9.87
N LEU A 9 -8.20 -24.29 9.08
CA LEU A 9 -7.83 -24.73 7.73
C LEU A 9 -7.50 -23.53 6.84
N GLN A 10 -8.26 -22.43 6.97
CA GLN A 10 -8.01 -21.20 6.20
C GLN A 10 -6.62 -20.63 6.50
N ILE A 11 -6.25 -20.56 7.77
CA ILE A 11 -4.91 -20.13 8.21
C ILE A 11 -3.83 -21.08 7.69
N GLU A 12 -4.01 -22.38 7.85
CA GLU A 12 -3.04 -23.40 7.44
C GLU A 12 -2.78 -23.36 5.93
N THR A 13 -3.81 -23.16 5.10
CA THR A 13 -3.63 -23.02 3.65
C THR A 13 -2.87 -21.73 3.29
N LEU A 14 -3.27 -20.58 3.86
CA LEU A 14 -2.56 -19.32 3.63
C LEU A 14 -1.10 -19.42 4.06
N ALA A 15 -0.82 -20.09 5.18
CA ALA A 15 0.53 -20.27 5.73
C ALA A 15 1.45 -21.02 4.76
N ALA A 16 0.91 -21.92 3.94
CA ALA A 16 1.69 -22.63 2.92
C ALA A 16 2.02 -21.78 1.67
N TRP A 17 1.31 -20.67 1.44
CA TRP A 17 1.42 -19.88 0.20
C TRP A 17 2.29 -18.63 0.30
N PHE A 18 2.63 -18.20 1.50
CA PHE A 18 3.34 -16.94 1.77
C PHE A 18 4.65 -17.17 2.50
N LEU A 19 5.56 -16.20 2.45
CA LEU A 19 6.80 -16.25 3.23
C LEU A 19 6.54 -16.04 4.73
N GLY A 20 5.57 -15.19 5.03
CA GLY A 20 5.17 -14.82 6.38
C GLY A 20 5.83 -13.51 6.84
N PRO A 21 5.16 -12.73 7.72
CA PRO A 21 5.64 -11.41 8.16
C PRO A 21 7.03 -11.41 8.81
N LYS A 22 7.48 -12.55 9.33
CA LYS A 22 8.79 -12.75 9.97
C LYS A 22 9.65 -13.79 9.24
N LEU A 23 9.28 -14.14 8.00
CA LEU A 23 9.92 -15.19 7.21
C LEU A 23 9.84 -16.57 7.87
N GLU A 24 8.67 -16.90 8.41
CA GLU A 24 8.37 -18.17 9.06
C GLU A 24 8.66 -19.38 8.14
N ASN A 25 8.56 -19.22 6.81
CA ASN A 25 8.83 -20.25 5.80
C ASN A 25 10.19 -20.10 5.08
N ILE A 26 11.18 -19.46 5.72
CA ILE A 26 12.49 -19.21 5.09
C ILE A 26 13.25 -20.48 4.73
N ASP A 27 13.12 -21.53 5.55
CA ASP A 27 13.77 -22.82 5.34
C ASP A 27 13.25 -23.51 4.07
N ILE A 28 11.94 -23.43 3.82
CA ILE A 28 11.31 -23.94 2.61
C ILE A 28 11.79 -23.17 1.37
N LEU A 29 11.82 -21.82 1.45
CA LEU A 29 12.33 -21.00 0.35
C LEU A 29 13.79 -21.35 0.02
N GLN A 30 14.65 -21.46 1.03
CA GLN A 30 16.07 -21.80 0.86
C GLN A 30 16.23 -23.19 0.21
N LYS A 31 15.51 -24.19 0.71
CA LYS A 31 15.53 -25.55 0.17
C LYS A 31 15.12 -25.60 -1.30
N LEU A 32 13.99 -24.97 -1.64
CA LEU A 32 13.46 -25.01 -3.01
C LEU A 32 14.26 -24.14 -3.98
N SER A 33 14.82 -23.02 -3.52
CA SER A 33 15.71 -22.19 -4.34
C SER A 33 17.02 -22.93 -4.66
N ALA A 34 17.60 -23.62 -3.67
CA ALA A 34 18.77 -24.47 -3.88
C ALA A 34 18.49 -25.60 -4.87
N TYR A 35 17.29 -26.18 -4.84
CA TYR A 35 16.86 -27.15 -5.85
C TYR A 35 16.81 -26.53 -7.25
N SER A 36 16.20 -25.36 -7.45
CA SER A 36 16.15 -24.72 -8.77
C SER A 36 17.53 -24.37 -9.34
N PHE A 37 18.45 -23.91 -8.48
CA PHE A 37 19.83 -23.63 -8.89
C PHE A 37 20.59 -24.91 -9.24
N SER A 38 20.34 -25.99 -8.50
CA SER A 38 20.92 -27.31 -8.76
C SER A 38 20.42 -27.88 -10.10
N GLU A 39 19.14 -27.74 -10.42
CA GLU A 39 18.58 -28.16 -11.71
C GLU A 39 19.16 -27.36 -12.88
N THR A 40 19.36 -26.05 -12.70
CA THR A 40 20.03 -25.23 -13.72
C THR A 40 21.49 -25.65 -13.91
N ALA A 41 22.21 -25.94 -12.83
CA ALA A 41 23.59 -26.43 -12.90
C ALA A 41 23.66 -27.80 -13.61
N ASN A 42 22.79 -28.73 -13.23
CA ASN A 42 22.66 -30.05 -13.86
C ASN A 42 22.33 -29.94 -15.35
N PHE A 43 21.48 -28.98 -15.73
CA PHE A 43 21.18 -28.69 -17.13
C PHE A 43 22.42 -28.21 -17.89
N ARG A 44 23.13 -27.20 -17.37
CA ARG A 44 24.35 -26.67 -18.02
C ARG A 44 25.47 -27.70 -18.15
N GLN A 45 25.63 -28.59 -17.16
CA GLN A 45 26.65 -29.66 -17.20
C GLN A 45 26.32 -30.78 -18.19
N ARG A 46 25.02 -31.06 -18.41
CA ARG A 46 24.57 -32.07 -19.40
C ARG A 46 24.51 -31.52 -20.82
N LEU A 47 24.38 -30.20 -20.97
CA LEU A 47 24.40 -29.53 -22.26
C LEU A 47 25.83 -29.53 -22.80
N PHE A 48 26.06 -30.22 -23.92
CA PHE A 48 27.39 -30.42 -24.51
C PHE A 48 28.43 -30.98 -23.51
N PRO A 49 28.27 -32.22 -23.03
CA PRO A 49 29.03 -32.76 -21.89
C PRO A 49 30.53 -32.93 -22.12
N LEU A 50 31.01 -32.74 -23.36
CA LEU A 50 32.43 -32.80 -23.72
C LEU A 50 33.13 -31.44 -23.61
N ASP A 51 32.39 -30.35 -23.45
CA ASP A 51 32.94 -29.01 -23.27
C ASP A 51 33.64 -28.90 -21.92
N ARG A 52 34.84 -28.30 -21.91
CA ARG A 52 35.61 -28.11 -20.67
C ARG A 52 35.18 -26.83 -19.97
N GLY A 53 34.98 -26.90 -18.66
CA GLY A 53 34.73 -25.70 -17.85
C GLY A 53 35.92 -24.74 -17.87
N CYS A 54 35.65 -23.44 -18.03
CA CYS A 54 36.69 -22.40 -18.06
C CYS A 54 37.21 -22.02 -16.66
N ILE A 55 36.44 -22.33 -15.61
CA ILE A 55 36.80 -22.07 -14.21
C ILE A 55 37.25 -23.39 -13.61
N THR A 56 38.56 -23.66 -13.67
CA THR A 56 39.17 -24.88 -13.13
C THR A 56 39.49 -24.73 -11.65
N GLU A 57 39.84 -25.84 -10.98
CA GLU A 57 40.23 -25.81 -9.57
C GLU A 57 41.52 -24.99 -9.35
N ASP A 58 42.50 -25.06 -10.26
CA ASP A 58 43.70 -24.22 -10.22
C ASP A 58 43.36 -22.71 -10.28
N VAL A 59 42.36 -22.33 -11.11
CA VAL A 59 41.89 -20.94 -11.18
C VAL A 59 41.23 -20.54 -9.85
N ARG A 60 40.41 -21.42 -9.26
CA ARG A 60 39.73 -21.15 -7.97
C ARG A 60 40.70 -21.05 -6.79
N GLN A 61 41.84 -21.72 -6.87
CA GLN A 61 42.90 -21.65 -5.85
C GLN A 61 43.88 -20.48 -6.08
N SER A 62 43.78 -19.77 -7.21
CA SER A 62 44.62 -18.63 -7.49
C SER A 62 44.34 -17.46 -6.53
N GLU A 63 45.39 -16.72 -6.17
CA GLU A 63 45.27 -15.55 -5.30
C GLU A 63 44.31 -14.50 -5.89
N ALA A 64 44.36 -14.30 -7.20
CA ALA A 64 43.46 -13.37 -7.88
C ALA A 64 41.99 -13.74 -7.71
N TYR A 65 41.63 -15.03 -7.83
CA TYR A 65 40.27 -15.49 -7.63
C TYR A 65 39.81 -15.28 -6.19
N THR A 66 40.59 -15.75 -5.22
CA THR A 66 40.27 -15.63 -3.77
C THR A 66 40.07 -14.17 -3.37
N ASN A 67 40.97 -13.27 -3.77
CA ASN A 67 40.86 -11.84 -3.48
C ASN A 67 39.57 -11.21 -4.03
N HIS A 68 39.09 -11.65 -5.20
CA HIS A 68 37.85 -11.13 -5.80
C HIS A 68 36.60 -11.73 -5.16
N ILE A 69 36.63 -13.00 -4.72
CA ILE A 69 35.53 -13.61 -3.96
C ILE A 69 35.39 -12.95 -2.58
N GLU A 70 36.48 -12.72 -1.85
CA GLU A 70 36.44 -12.01 -0.58
C GLU A 70 35.87 -10.59 -0.74
N LYS A 71 36.24 -9.89 -1.82
CA LYS A 71 35.66 -8.59 -2.17
C LYS A 71 34.17 -8.70 -2.46
N LEU A 72 33.73 -9.71 -3.20
CA LEU A 72 32.32 -9.95 -3.49
C LEU A 72 31.51 -10.18 -2.21
N GLU A 73 31.97 -11.04 -1.31
CA GLU A 73 31.32 -11.31 -0.02
C GLU A 73 31.22 -10.05 0.84
N LYS A 74 32.30 -9.26 0.88
CA LYS A 74 32.33 -7.98 1.61
C LYS A 74 31.33 -6.97 1.04
N GLU A 75 31.30 -6.77 -0.27
CA GLU A 75 30.36 -5.82 -0.88
C GLU A 75 28.90 -6.30 -0.80
N LEU A 76 28.65 -7.60 -0.96
CA LEU A 76 27.33 -8.18 -0.75
C LEU A 76 26.85 -7.98 0.70
N GLY A 77 27.72 -8.23 1.68
CA GLY A 77 27.41 -8.01 3.10
C GLY A 77 27.01 -6.55 3.39
N LYS A 78 27.71 -5.58 2.79
CA LYS A 78 27.35 -4.16 2.91
C LYS A 78 25.98 -3.85 2.30
N ILE A 79 25.69 -4.37 1.11
CA ILE A 79 24.38 -4.18 0.45
C ILE A 79 23.26 -4.77 1.31
N CYS A 80 23.44 -5.98 1.83
CA CYS A 80 22.48 -6.62 2.72
C CYS A 80 22.21 -5.77 3.99
N GLN A 81 23.26 -5.22 4.60
CA GLN A 81 23.12 -4.30 5.74
C GLN A 81 22.38 -3.00 5.38
N GLU A 82 22.62 -2.45 4.18
CA GLU A 82 21.92 -1.25 3.72
C GLU A 82 20.43 -1.54 3.45
N LEU A 83 20.11 -2.68 2.84
CA LEU A 83 18.73 -3.09 2.55
C LEU A 83 17.89 -3.26 3.82
N GLN A 84 18.50 -3.66 4.95
CA GLN A 84 17.83 -3.75 6.27
C GLN A 84 17.32 -2.40 6.81
N LYS A 85 17.70 -1.28 6.21
CA LYS A 85 17.13 0.05 6.53
C LYS A 85 15.76 0.28 5.89
N SER A 86 15.35 -0.60 4.96
CA SER A 86 14.03 -0.57 4.34
C SER A 86 12.95 -1.03 5.32
N PRO A 87 11.71 -0.50 5.22
CA PRO A 87 10.58 -1.03 5.98
C PRO A 87 10.29 -2.50 5.64
N ASN A 88 9.92 -3.30 6.64
CA ASN A 88 9.41 -4.66 6.41
C ASN A 88 7.97 -4.62 5.90
N PHE A 89 7.79 -4.53 4.58
CA PHE A 89 6.47 -4.46 3.94
C PHE A 89 5.57 -5.68 4.19
N ALA A 90 6.12 -6.83 4.61
CA ALA A 90 5.31 -8.00 4.99
C ALA A 90 4.66 -7.87 6.37
N SER A 91 5.05 -6.88 7.18
CA SER A 91 4.49 -6.66 8.52
C SER A 91 3.02 -6.28 8.48
N THR A 92 2.22 -6.87 9.37
CA THR A 92 0.81 -6.51 9.62
C THR A 92 0.62 -5.10 10.18
N ARG A 93 1.70 -4.42 10.58
CA ARG A 93 1.71 -3.01 11.02
C ARG A 93 1.89 -2.03 9.85
N ILE A 94 2.31 -2.50 8.67
CA ILE A 94 2.35 -1.68 7.47
C ILE A 94 1.03 -1.86 6.74
N VAL A 95 0.05 -1.06 7.16
CA VAL A 95 -1.30 -1.07 6.61
C VAL A 95 -1.51 0.06 5.61
N GLY A 96 -0.46 0.77 5.18
CA GLY A 96 -0.59 1.98 4.38
C GLY A 96 -0.21 1.83 2.91
N LEU A 97 0.46 0.75 2.50
CA LEU A 97 1.09 0.68 1.18
C LEU A 97 0.50 -0.41 0.29
N PRO A 98 0.47 -0.23 -1.04
CA PRO A 98 0.06 -1.27 -1.98
C PRO A 98 1.12 -2.38 -2.15
N VAL A 99 2.25 -2.28 -1.45
CA VAL A 99 3.27 -3.32 -1.33
C VAL A 99 3.07 -4.09 -0.04
N GLY A 100 3.33 -5.40 -0.07
CA GLY A 100 3.09 -6.28 1.06
C GLY A 100 3.90 -7.56 0.92
N ASP A 101 3.57 -8.58 1.72
CA ASP A 101 4.13 -9.92 1.55
C ASP A 101 3.87 -10.44 0.13
N THR A 102 4.78 -11.30 -0.35
CA THR A 102 4.71 -11.95 -1.66
C THR A 102 4.48 -13.43 -1.49
N THR A 103 3.86 -14.07 -2.48
CA THR A 103 3.68 -15.53 -2.46
C THR A 103 5.03 -16.22 -2.51
N LEU A 104 5.14 -17.33 -1.77
CA LEU A 104 6.31 -18.21 -1.80
C LEU A 104 6.55 -18.71 -3.23
N SER A 105 5.49 -19.12 -3.92
CA SER A 105 5.52 -19.57 -5.31
C SER A 105 5.95 -18.46 -6.28
N GLY A 106 5.45 -17.23 -6.13
CA GLY A 106 5.86 -16.10 -6.95
C GLY A 106 7.36 -15.79 -6.80
N THR A 107 7.86 -15.71 -5.56
CA THR A 107 9.28 -15.49 -5.28
C THR A 107 10.15 -16.63 -5.82
N LEU A 108 9.75 -17.88 -5.59
CA LEU A 108 10.47 -19.05 -6.09
C LEU A 108 10.51 -19.11 -7.62
N GLY A 109 9.41 -18.80 -8.30
CA GLY A 109 9.35 -18.80 -9.77
C GLY A 109 10.29 -17.76 -10.37
N TYR A 110 10.41 -16.59 -9.75
CA TYR A 110 11.37 -15.57 -10.16
C TYR A 110 12.82 -16.05 -10.00
N LEU A 111 13.14 -16.66 -8.85
CA LEU A 111 14.48 -17.20 -8.57
C LEU A 111 14.84 -18.37 -9.50
N ALA A 112 13.86 -19.20 -9.87
CA ALA A 112 14.09 -20.36 -10.73
C ALA A 112 14.57 -19.97 -12.13
N ASP A 113 14.12 -18.83 -12.66
CA ASP A 113 14.46 -18.39 -14.02
C ASP A 113 15.70 -17.48 -14.09
N ILE A 114 16.12 -16.87 -12.97
CA ILE A 114 17.17 -15.83 -12.98
C ILE A 114 18.51 -16.31 -13.57
N LEU A 115 18.82 -17.61 -13.45
CA LEU A 115 20.02 -18.21 -14.01
C LEU A 115 19.89 -18.61 -15.49
N TYR A 116 18.67 -18.73 -16.02
CA TYR A 116 18.43 -18.91 -17.46
C TYR A 116 18.47 -17.56 -18.18
N ASN A 117 18.01 -16.49 -17.53
CA ASN A 117 18.05 -15.11 -18.03
C ASN A 117 17.50 -15.00 -19.47
N SER A 118 16.36 -15.66 -19.72
CA SER A 118 15.73 -15.66 -21.03
C SER A 118 15.10 -14.30 -21.33
N ASN A 119 14.98 -13.99 -22.62
CA ASN A 119 14.43 -12.72 -23.09
C ASN A 119 13.20 -12.97 -23.96
N ASN A 120 12.02 -12.63 -23.43
CA ASN A 120 10.73 -12.83 -24.11
C ASN A 120 10.44 -11.76 -25.18
N ILE A 121 11.45 -10.99 -25.61
CA ILE A 121 11.29 -10.15 -26.81
C ILE A 121 11.07 -11.02 -28.05
N ASP A 122 11.80 -12.13 -28.15
CA ASP A 122 11.86 -13.00 -29.31
C ASP A 122 11.81 -14.48 -28.90
N CYS A 123 11.10 -15.30 -29.67
CA CYS A 123 10.97 -16.72 -29.36
C CYS A 123 12.31 -17.47 -29.33
N ALA A 124 13.34 -17.03 -30.05
CA ALA A 124 14.67 -17.65 -29.95
C ALA A 124 15.39 -17.30 -28.64
N GLY A 125 15.10 -16.12 -28.06
CA GLY A 125 15.67 -15.66 -26.80
C GLY A 125 15.04 -16.27 -25.55
N GLY A 126 13.86 -16.87 -25.68
CA GLY A 126 13.14 -17.52 -24.58
C GLY A 126 12.02 -18.42 -25.09
N PRO A 127 12.30 -19.54 -25.78
CA PRO A 127 11.26 -20.35 -26.42
C PRO A 127 10.32 -20.99 -25.39
N VAL A 128 10.86 -21.45 -24.27
CA VAL A 128 10.09 -22.05 -23.16
C VAL A 128 9.31 -20.97 -22.43
N THR A 129 9.97 -19.87 -22.07
CA THR A 129 9.37 -18.79 -21.28
C THR A 129 8.35 -17.97 -22.08
N THR A 130 8.45 -17.95 -23.42
CA THR A 130 7.42 -17.39 -24.30
C THR A 130 6.15 -18.24 -24.29
N ALA A 131 6.29 -19.58 -24.34
CA ALA A 131 5.14 -20.47 -24.21
C ALA A 131 4.47 -20.35 -22.83
N MET A 132 5.26 -20.19 -21.77
CA MET A 132 4.77 -19.88 -20.43
C MET A 132 4.00 -18.56 -20.39
N GLU A 133 4.43 -17.53 -21.13
CA GLU A 133 3.70 -16.25 -21.20
C GLU A 133 2.35 -16.38 -21.90
N VAL A 134 2.26 -17.24 -22.94
CA VAL A 134 0.98 -17.59 -23.57
C VAL A 134 0.04 -18.25 -22.57
N GLU A 135 0.54 -19.22 -21.80
CA GLU A 135 -0.24 -19.94 -20.78
C GLU A 135 -0.75 -18.98 -19.69
N VAL A 136 0.12 -18.10 -19.16
CA VAL A 136 -0.29 -17.04 -18.23
C VAL A 136 -1.39 -16.18 -18.84
N GLY A 137 -1.29 -15.85 -20.13
CA GLY A 137 -2.30 -15.08 -20.85
C GLY A 137 -3.66 -15.78 -20.93
N GLU A 138 -3.68 -17.08 -21.17
CA GLU A 138 -4.90 -17.90 -21.17
C GLU A 138 -5.55 -17.94 -19.79
N GLN A 139 -4.75 -18.17 -18.75
CA GLN A 139 -5.20 -18.18 -17.35
C GLN A 139 -5.83 -16.83 -16.94
N LEU A 140 -5.20 -15.71 -17.31
CA LEU A 140 -5.73 -14.38 -17.03
C LEU A 140 -7.02 -14.11 -17.81
N CYS A 141 -7.12 -14.52 -19.09
CA CYS A 141 -8.34 -14.38 -19.87
C CYS A 141 -9.52 -15.12 -19.25
N GLU A 142 -9.31 -16.39 -18.87
CA GLU A 142 -10.33 -17.21 -18.23
C GLU A 142 -10.80 -16.61 -16.90
N MET A 143 -9.87 -16.18 -16.05
CA MET A 143 -10.20 -15.51 -14.78
C MET A 143 -10.98 -14.21 -15.00
N LEU A 144 -10.66 -13.42 -16.03
CA LEU A 144 -11.37 -12.18 -16.37
C LEU A 144 -12.70 -12.43 -17.09
N GLY A 145 -13.00 -13.67 -17.45
CA GLY A 145 -14.24 -14.08 -18.10
C GLY A 145 -14.27 -13.88 -19.62
N TYR A 146 -13.12 -13.63 -20.24
CA TYR A 146 -13.01 -13.66 -21.70
C TYR A 146 -13.15 -15.09 -22.22
N GLU A 147 -13.80 -15.25 -23.38
CA GLU A 147 -14.02 -16.56 -24.00
C GLU A 147 -12.73 -17.06 -24.67
N THR A 148 -11.96 -17.91 -24.01
CA THR A 148 -10.67 -18.43 -24.53
C THR A 148 -10.80 -19.35 -25.75
N HIS A 149 -12.03 -19.78 -26.08
CA HIS A 149 -12.36 -20.58 -27.26
C HIS A 149 -13.06 -19.76 -28.36
N SER A 150 -13.26 -18.45 -28.17
CA SER A 150 -13.84 -17.60 -29.22
C SER A 150 -12.90 -17.44 -30.42
N THR A 151 -13.47 -17.07 -31.56
CA THR A 151 -12.69 -16.64 -32.73
C THR A 151 -13.10 -15.20 -33.06
N PRO A 152 -12.18 -14.22 -32.96
CA PRO A 152 -10.78 -14.36 -32.57
C PRO A 152 -10.59 -14.66 -31.08
N LYS A 153 -9.50 -15.36 -30.76
CA LYS A 153 -9.13 -15.68 -29.38
C LYS A 153 -8.66 -14.41 -28.66
N PRO A 154 -9.01 -14.21 -27.37
CA PRO A 154 -8.40 -13.19 -26.53
C PRO A 154 -6.87 -13.32 -26.50
N TRP A 155 -6.17 -12.22 -26.24
CA TRP A 155 -4.70 -12.25 -26.18
C TRP A 155 -4.17 -11.34 -25.06
N VAL A 156 -3.10 -11.79 -24.42
CA VAL A 156 -2.46 -11.13 -23.28
C VAL A 156 -0.96 -11.22 -23.42
N HIS A 157 -0.25 -10.22 -22.89
CA HIS A 157 1.16 -10.35 -22.57
C HIS A 157 1.49 -9.63 -21.26
N ILE A 158 2.65 -9.98 -20.69
CA ILE A 158 3.19 -9.35 -19.48
C ILE A 158 3.92 -8.06 -19.86
N THR A 159 3.68 -7.01 -19.07
CA THR A 159 4.35 -5.72 -19.14
C THR A 159 5.17 -5.50 -17.86
N CYS A 160 6.06 -4.52 -17.86
CA CYS A 160 6.74 -4.06 -16.65
C CYS A 160 5.79 -3.41 -15.63
N GLY A 161 4.51 -3.19 -15.96
CA GLY A 161 3.50 -2.75 -15.01
C GLY A 161 2.30 -2.07 -15.65
N GLY A 162 1.23 -1.90 -14.87
CA GLY A 162 -0.05 -1.35 -15.33
C GLY A 162 -0.01 0.05 -15.93
N THR A 163 1.07 0.82 -15.69
CA THR A 163 1.27 2.09 -16.42
C THR A 163 1.53 1.85 -17.91
N VAL A 164 2.38 0.87 -18.26
CA VAL A 164 2.66 0.53 -19.66
C VAL A 164 1.47 -0.16 -20.29
N ALA A 165 0.81 -1.07 -19.58
CA ALA A 165 -0.42 -1.70 -20.06
C ALA A 165 -1.53 -0.68 -20.40
N ASN A 166 -1.72 0.35 -19.58
CA ASN A 166 -2.66 1.45 -19.86
C ASN A 166 -2.26 2.25 -21.12
N ILE A 167 -0.95 2.50 -21.31
CA ILE A 167 -0.44 3.20 -22.50
C ILE A 167 -0.73 2.36 -23.75
N GLU A 168 -0.45 1.05 -23.71
CA GLU A 168 -0.68 0.13 -24.81
C GLU A 168 -2.17 -0.01 -25.14
N ALA A 169 -3.04 -0.07 -24.13
CA ALA A 169 -4.49 -0.11 -24.31
C ALA A 169 -5.01 1.11 -25.09
N LEU A 170 -4.60 2.31 -24.67
CA LEU A 170 -4.99 3.55 -25.34
C LEU A 170 -4.34 3.70 -26.71
N TRP A 171 -3.10 3.23 -26.88
CA TRP A 171 -2.42 3.20 -28.18
C TRP A 171 -3.16 2.30 -29.18
N ALA A 172 -3.57 1.10 -28.75
CA ALA A 172 -4.37 0.19 -29.54
C ALA A 172 -5.72 0.83 -29.91
N ALA A 173 -6.47 1.32 -28.92
CA ALA A 173 -7.77 1.95 -29.14
C ALA A 173 -7.69 3.14 -30.11
N GLN A 174 -6.67 4.00 -29.96
CA GLN A 174 -6.40 5.11 -30.85
C GLN A 174 -6.15 4.65 -32.28
N ASN A 175 -5.24 3.69 -32.48
CA ASN A 175 -4.89 3.23 -33.83
C ASN A 175 -6.04 2.52 -34.51
N ILE A 176 -6.84 1.74 -33.77
CA ILE A 176 -8.04 1.08 -34.30
C ILE A 176 -9.07 2.12 -34.71
N LYS A 177 -9.41 3.08 -33.83
CA LYS A 177 -10.42 4.13 -34.06
C LYS A 177 -10.23 4.85 -35.40
N PHE A 178 -8.98 5.13 -35.77
CA PHE A 178 -8.65 5.92 -36.97
C PHE A 178 -8.21 5.09 -38.18
N PHE A 179 -8.02 3.78 -38.03
CA PHE A 179 -7.66 2.88 -39.13
C PHE A 179 -8.64 2.95 -40.32
N PRO A 180 -9.97 3.06 -40.14
CA PRO A 180 -10.89 3.18 -41.27
C PRO A 180 -10.64 4.38 -42.19
N LEU A 181 -10.12 5.50 -41.66
CA LEU A 181 -9.73 6.66 -42.48
C LEU A 181 -8.54 6.33 -43.40
N VAL A 182 -7.58 5.57 -42.87
CA VAL A 182 -6.42 5.07 -43.60
C VAL A 182 -6.87 4.17 -44.75
N VAL A 183 -7.77 3.23 -44.46
CA VAL A 183 -8.34 2.33 -45.49
C VAL A 183 -9.07 3.13 -46.56
N ARG A 184 -9.89 4.12 -46.18
CA ARG A 184 -10.57 5.02 -47.13
C ARG A 184 -9.59 5.72 -48.06
N LYS A 185 -8.48 6.24 -47.52
CA LYS A 185 -7.45 6.95 -48.29
C LYS A 185 -6.74 6.03 -49.26
N VAL A 186 -6.33 4.85 -48.80
CA VAL A 186 -5.65 3.84 -49.62
C VAL A 186 -6.55 3.36 -50.76
N THR A 187 -7.81 3.03 -50.47
CA THR A 187 -8.79 2.57 -51.49
C THR A 187 -9.10 3.67 -52.52
N ALA A 188 -9.23 4.93 -52.09
CA ALA A 188 -9.45 6.04 -53.02
C ALA A 188 -8.28 6.29 -53.97
N GLU A 189 -7.03 6.10 -53.52
CA GLU A 189 -5.84 6.31 -54.34
C GLU A 189 -5.40 5.08 -55.15
N ASN A 190 -5.97 3.91 -54.85
CA ASN A 190 -5.62 2.65 -55.52
C ASN A 190 -6.91 1.96 -56.01
N PRO A 191 -7.47 2.36 -57.17
CA PRO A 191 -8.75 1.84 -57.67
C PRO A 191 -8.81 0.31 -57.88
N GLY A 192 -7.64 -0.36 -57.96
CA GLY A 192 -7.53 -1.82 -58.02
C GLY A 192 -7.63 -2.54 -56.67
N ILE A 193 -7.73 -1.80 -55.55
CA ILE A 193 -7.96 -2.34 -54.21
C ILE A 193 -9.38 -1.95 -53.80
N SER A 194 -10.32 -2.88 -53.95
CA SER A 194 -11.67 -2.72 -53.41
C SER A 194 -11.77 -3.38 -52.04
N PHE A 195 -12.29 -2.66 -51.06
CA PHE A 195 -12.73 -3.29 -49.82
C PHE A 195 -14.02 -4.07 -50.11
N PRO A 196 -14.06 -5.39 -49.85
CA PRO A 196 -15.17 -6.24 -50.30
C PRO A 196 -16.48 -5.97 -49.54
N ASN A 197 -16.42 -5.39 -48.34
CA ASN A 197 -17.58 -5.18 -47.49
C ASN A 197 -18.07 -3.73 -47.58
N LYS A 198 -19.39 -3.55 -47.72
CA LYS A 198 -20.00 -2.23 -47.54
C LYS A 198 -20.13 -1.92 -46.05
N ILE A 199 -20.00 -0.65 -45.68
CA ILE A 199 -20.10 -0.16 -44.31
C ILE A 199 -21.47 0.45 -44.09
N TYR A 200 -22.07 0.19 -42.93
CA TYR A 200 -23.35 0.80 -42.59
C TYR A 200 -23.19 2.31 -42.38
N ASP A 201 -23.95 3.09 -43.14
CA ASP A 201 -24.03 4.53 -43.02
C ASP A 201 -25.30 4.89 -42.24
N ALA A 202 -25.13 5.38 -41.01
CA ALA A 202 -26.24 5.74 -40.14
C ALA A 202 -27.08 6.90 -40.69
N GLU A 203 -26.48 7.80 -41.49
CA GLU A 203 -27.20 8.94 -42.10
C GLU A 203 -28.09 8.48 -43.26
N LYS A 204 -27.61 7.50 -44.05
CA LYS A 204 -28.33 6.97 -45.21
C LYS A 204 -29.13 5.70 -44.92
N ILE A 205 -29.06 5.19 -43.68
CA ILE A 205 -29.70 3.94 -43.22
C ILE A 205 -29.47 2.79 -44.21
N SER A 206 -28.25 2.66 -44.73
CA SER A 206 -27.91 1.66 -45.77
C SER A 206 -26.43 1.33 -45.79
N LEU A 207 -26.09 0.20 -46.43
CA LEU A 207 -24.71 -0.21 -46.66
C LEU A 207 -24.10 0.56 -47.85
N GLN A 208 -22.97 1.22 -47.63
CA GLN A 208 -22.28 2.10 -48.59
C GLN A 208 -20.80 1.71 -48.75
N ASN A 209 -20.16 2.17 -49.83
CA ASN A 209 -18.69 2.04 -49.93
C ASN A 209 -18.00 2.94 -48.91
N ILE A 210 -16.85 2.52 -48.36
CA ILE A 210 -16.09 3.33 -47.37
C ILE A 210 -15.74 4.74 -47.87
N THR A 211 -15.60 4.90 -49.19
CA THR A 211 -15.34 6.19 -49.85
C THR A 211 -16.54 7.14 -49.85
N GLU A 212 -17.76 6.62 -49.65
CA GLU A 212 -19.04 7.33 -49.73
C GLU A 212 -19.67 7.64 -48.36
N VAL A 213 -19.13 7.08 -47.27
CA VAL A 213 -19.59 7.29 -45.88
C VAL A 213 -18.99 8.59 -45.32
N SER A 214 -19.70 9.27 -44.42
CA SER A 214 -19.19 10.47 -43.73
C SER A 214 -17.98 10.13 -42.84
N ILE A 215 -17.07 11.09 -42.64
CA ILE A 215 -15.89 10.89 -41.77
C ILE A 215 -16.33 10.52 -40.35
N TRP A 216 -17.40 11.15 -39.86
CA TRP A 216 -17.97 10.89 -38.55
C TRP A 216 -18.44 9.45 -38.38
N ASN A 217 -19.18 8.91 -39.34
CA ASN A 217 -19.64 7.52 -39.27
C ASN A 217 -18.47 6.53 -39.38
N ILE A 218 -17.45 6.83 -40.18
CA ILE A 218 -16.25 5.99 -40.33
C ILE A 218 -15.44 5.88 -39.04
N ILE A 219 -15.21 6.99 -38.34
CA ILE A 219 -14.46 6.96 -37.07
C ILE A 219 -15.29 6.42 -35.90
N ASN A 220 -16.60 6.23 -36.07
CA ASN A 220 -17.50 5.69 -35.03
C ASN A 220 -18.01 4.28 -35.37
N MET A 221 -17.26 3.54 -36.19
CA MET A 221 -17.49 2.11 -36.39
C MET A 221 -17.19 1.32 -35.11
N ASP A 222 -17.90 0.21 -34.95
CA ASP A 222 -17.63 -0.78 -33.91
C ASP A 222 -16.22 -1.38 -34.05
N ILE A 223 -15.55 -1.62 -32.91
CA ILE A 223 -14.14 -2.02 -32.89
C ILE A 223 -13.90 -3.36 -33.58
N ASP A 224 -14.78 -4.33 -33.39
CA ASP A 224 -14.64 -5.66 -33.98
C ASP A 224 -14.85 -5.57 -35.50
N CYS A 225 -15.77 -4.72 -35.96
CA CYS A 225 -15.93 -4.42 -37.38
C CYS A 225 -14.66 -3.84 -38.03
N ILE A 226 -13.94 -2.98 -37.30
CA ILE A 226 -12.68 -2.37 -37.80
C ILE A 226 -11.55 -3.42 -37.84
N VAL A 227 -11.45 -4.24 -36.80
CA VAL A 227 -10.46 -5.31 -36.72
C VAL A 227 -10.69 -6.34 -37.83
N ASP A 228 -11.94 -6.75 -38.05
CA ASP A 228 -12.32 -7.66 -39.14
C ASP A 228 -12.08 -7.05 -40.53
N MET A 229 -12.27 -5.73 -40.68
CA MET A 229 -11.90 -5.01 -41.90
C MET A 229 -10.40 -5.15 -42.19
N ALA A 230 -9.53 -4.95 -41.20
CA ALA A 230 -8.08 -5.07 -41.39
C ALA A 230 -7.69 -6.48 -41.85
N LYS A 231 -8.28 -7.51 -41.24
CA LYS A 231 -8.07 -8.93 -41.60
C LYS A 231 -8.59 -9.24 -43.00
N SER A 232 -9.80 -8.79 -43.32
CA SER A 232 -10.41 -9.00 -44.64
C SER A 232 -9.54 -8.44 -45.76
N ILE A 233 -8.97 -7.24 -45.58
CA ILE A 233 -8.09 -6.66 -46.61
C ILE A 233 -6.79 -7.46 -46.76
N GLY A 234 -6.19 -7.91 -45.64
CA GLY A 234 -4.99 -8.74 -45.66
C GLY A 234 -5.15 -10.06 -46.43
N ASN A 235 -6.37 -10.61 -46.49
CA ASN A 235 -6.66 -11.82 -47.26
C ASN A 235 -6.80 -11.57 -48.78
N HIS A 236 -7.14 -10.34 -49.20
CA HIS A 236 -7.43 -10.01 -50.60
C HIS A 236 -6.28 -9.28 -51.31
N VAL A 237 -5.35 -8.70 -50.55
CA VAL A 237 -4.20 -7.96 -51.07
C VAL A 237 -2.92 -8.54 -50.48
N ASN A 238 -1.84 -8.63 -51.25
CA ASN A 238 -0.52 -9.00 -50.71
C ASN A 238 -0.21 -8.13 -49.47
N GLY A 239 -0.06 -8.78 -48.30
CA GLY A 239 0.01 -8.09 -47.03
C GLY A 239 1.18 -7.11 -46.92
N GLU A 240 2.38 -7.45 -47.41
CA GLU A 240 3.51 -6.51 -47.38
C GLU A 240 3.23 -5.26 -48.20
N LYS A 241 2.64 -5.43 -49.39
CA LYS A 241 2.26 -4.32 -50.26
C LYS A 241 1.20 -3.45 -49.61
N PHE A 242 0.17 -4.07 -49.01
CA PHE A 242 -0.89 -3.36 -48.30
C PHE A 242 -0.35 -2.62 -47.06
N ASN A 243 0.49 -3.27 -46.26
CA ASN A 243 1.12 -2.71 -45.06
C ASN A 243 1.96 -1.47 -45.41
N LYS A 244 2.73 -1.50 -46.50
CA LYS A 244 3.47 -0.32 -46.99
C LYS A 244 2.54 0.83 -47.42
N MET A 245 1.36 0.52 -47.96
CA MET A 245 0.40 1.54 -48.38
C MET A 245 -0.27 2.22 -47.19
N ILE A 246 -0.72 1.45 -46.19
CA ILE A 246 -1.35 2.00 -44.98
C ILE A 246 -0.34 2.77 -44.12
N ASP A 247 0.92 2.32 -44.04
CA ASP A 247 1.95 2.91 -43.19
C ASP A 247 2.14 4.39 -43.52
N LYS A 248 2.18 4.74 -44.82
CA LYS A 248 2.29 6.12 -45.32
C LYS A 248 1.21 7.07 -44.77
N TYR A 249 0.04 6.54 -44.43
CA TYR A 249 -1.14 7.30 -44.06
C TYR A 249 -1.59 7.09 -42.62
N SER A 250 -0.87 6.24 -41.88
CA SER A 250 -1.18 5.87 -40.51
C SER A 250 -0.88 7.01 -39.53
N LEU A 251 -1.53 6.98 -38.38
CA LEU A 251 -1.28 7.95 -37.32
C LEU A 251 0.15 7.82 -36.76
N SER A 252 0.63 6.59 -36.61
CA SER A 252 2.00 6.30 -36.14
C SER A 252 3.08 6.92 -37.03
N SER A 253 2.83 7.06 -38.33
CA SER A 253 3.83 7.55 -39.29
C SER A 253 3.70 9.05 -39.58
N LEU A 254 2.49 9.59 -39.50
CA LEU A 254 2.23 11.02 -39.74
C LEU A 254 2.39 11.88 -38.47
N GLY A 255 2.09 11.31 -37.30
CA GLY A 255 1.84 12.07 -36.08
C GLY A 255 0.54 12.88 -36.13
N TRP A 256 0.04 13.33 -34.97
CA TRP A 256 -1.28 13.97 -34.85
C TRP A 256 -1.49 15.18 -35.76
N TYR A 257 -0.52 16.10 -35.82
CA TYR A 257 -0.65 17.32 -36.60
C TYR A 257 -0.90 17.05 -38.10
N ASN A 258 -0.03 16.22 -38.71
CA ASN A 258 -0.17 15.90 -40.13
C ASN A 258 -1.39 14.99 -40.37
N PHE A 259 -1.68 14.06 -39.45
CA PHE A 259 -2.84 13.17 -39.55
C PHE A 259 -4.15 13.97 -39.55
N MET A 260 -4.37 14.82 -38.54
CA MET A 260 -5.59 15.64 -38.47
C MET A 260 -5.73 16.59 -39.67
N THR A 261 -4.62 17.20 -40.11
CA THR A 261 -4.59 18.06 -41.31
C THR A 261 -4.99 17.27 -42.56
N MET A 262 -4.42 16.08 -42.76
CA MET A 262 -4.69 15.23 -43.92
C MET A 262 -6.16 14.80 -43.99
N TYR A 263 -6.73 14.39 -42.86
CA TYR A 263 -8.11 13.89 -42.79
C TYR A 263 -9.13 14.97 -42.45
N LYS A 264 -8.71 16.24 -42.33
CA LYS A 264 -9.56 17.40 -42.02
C LYS A 264 -10.40 17.19 -40.75
N LEU A 265 -9.81 16.59 -39.72
CA LEU A 265 -10.42 16.45 -38.41
C LEU A 265 -10.41 17.82 -37.72
N LYS A 266 -11.61 18.33 -37.39
CA LYS A 266 -11.76 19.68 -36.83
C LYS A 266 -11.43 19.74 -35.35
N GLU A 267 -11.88 18.72 -34.60
CA GLU A 267 -11.71 18.62 -33.15
C GLU A 267 -10.70 17.51 -32.84
N ALA A 268 -9.87 17.76 -31.83
CA ALA A 268 -9.00 16.72 -31.29
C ALA A 268 -9.86 15.67 -30.57
N PRO A 269 -9.52 14.37 -30.68
CA PRO A 269 -10.26 13.32 -30.01
C PRO A 269 -9.94 13.28 -28.51
N VAL A 270 -10.88 12.74 -27.74
CA VAL A 270 -10.80 12.65 -26.28
C VAL A 270 -10.75 11.20 -25.79
N VAL A 271 -10.19 11.03 -24.60
CA VAL A 271 -10.38 9.86 -23.74
C VAL A 271 -11.12 10.33 -22.50
N ILE A 272 -12.11 9.56 -22.04
CA ILE A 272 -12.93 9.93 -20.88
C ILE A 272 -12.64 8.94 -19.74
N CYS A 273 -12.45 9.41 -18.51
CA CYS A 273 -12.22 8.56 -17.35
C CYS A 273 -12.85 9.17 -16.08
N SER A 274 -12.76 8.46 -14.96
CA SER A 274 -13.10 9.01 -13.65
C SER A 274 -12.08 10.08 -13.24
N ALA A 275 -12.52 11.05 -12.44
CA ALA A 275 -11.62 11.98 -11.79
C ALA A 275 -10.72 11.30 -10.73
N ALA A 276 -11.14 10.12 -10.24
CA ALA A 276 -10.38 9.26 -9.33
C ALA A 276 -9.40 8.29 -10.03
N THR A 277 -9.23 8.40 -11.35
CA THR A 277 -8.36 7.48 -12.09
C THR A 277 -6.89 7.79 -11.88
N HIS A 278 -6.06 6.75 -11.90
CA HIS A 278 -4.61 6.84 -11.71
C HIS A 278 -3.93 7.74 -12.76
N TYR A 279 -2.89 8.46 -12.34
CA TYR A 279 -2.16 9.42 -13.16
C TYR A 279 -1.46 8.80 -14.40
N SER A 280 -1.39 7.46 -14.50
CA SER A 280 -0.88 6.76 -15.69
C SER A 280 -1.63 7.15 -16.96
N LEU A 281 -2.94 7.43 -16.89
CA LEU A 281 -3.70 7.87 -18.05
C LEU A 281 -3.26 9.26 -18.52
N LEU A 282 -3.05 10.22 -17.61
CA LEU A 282 -2.50 11.53 -17.96
C LEU A 282 -1.15 11.39 -18.65
N LYS A 283 -0.29 10.49 -18.16
CA LYS A 283 0.99 10.16 -18.78
C LYS A 283 0.80 9.55 -20.18
N ALA A 284 -0.14 8.62 -20.33
CA ALA A 284 -0.47 8.01 -21.62
C ALA A 284 -0.91 9.08 -22.63
N MET A 285 -1.79 10.01 -22.26
CA MET A 285 -2.23 11.09 -23.14
C MET A 285 -1.09 12.01 -23.59
N VAL A 286 -0.11 12.26 -22.72
CA VAL A 286 1.10 13.02 -23.06
C VAL A 286 1.99 12.24 -24.03
N LEU A 287 2.26 10.97 -23.73
CA LEU A 287 3.14 10.12 -24.54
C LEU A 287 2.55 9.80 -25.92
N LEU A 288 1.23 9.65 -26.01
CA LEU A 288 0.50 9.43 -27.26
C LEU A 288 0.30 10.73 -28.07
N GLY A 289 0.76 11.88 -27.56
CA GLY A 289 0.75 13.15 -28.27
C GLY A 289 -0.60 13.87 -28.33
N LEU A 290 -1.60 13.44 -27.54
CA LEU A 290 -2.92 14.09 -27.44
C LEU A 290 -2.92 15.28 -26.47
N GLY A 291 -2.09 15.20 -25.43
CA GLY A 291 -2.01 16.21 -24.37
C GLY A 291 -3.04 16.01 -23.26
N LYS A 292 -2.69 16.47 -22.05
CA LYS A 292 -3.46 16.21 -20.82
C LYS A 292 -4.92 16.67 -20.85
N TYR A 293 -5.23 17.73 -21.59
CA TYR A 293 -6.59 18.29 -21.66
C TYR A 293 -7.54 17.47 -22.54
N GLN A 294 -7.02 16.50 -23.29
CA GLN A 294 -7.85 15.53 -24.00
C GLN A 294 -8.25 14.34 -23.13
N LEU A 295 -7.78 14.27 -21.87
CA LEU A 295 -8.34 13.39 -20.86
C LEU A 295 -9.48 14.12 -20.15
N ILE A 296 -10.71 13.78 -20.50
CA ILE A 296 -11.90 14.35 -19.85
C ILE A 296 -12.20 13.56 -18.58
N GLN A 297 -11.95 14.18 -17.44
CA GLN A 297 -12.20 13.59 -16.13
C GLN A 297 -13.64 13.88 -15.68
N VAL A 298 -14.40 12.82 -15.45
CA VAL A 298 -15.78 12.88 -14.97
C VAL A 298 -15.80 12.84 -13.44
N PRO A 299 -16.52 13.75 -12.76
CA PRO A 299 -16.65 13.73 -11.30
C PRO A 299 -17.21 12.42 -10.77
N THR A 300 -16.89 12.13 -9.52
CA THR A 300 -17.31 10.89 -8.84
C THR A 300 -18.67 11.00 -8.15
N ASP A 301 -19.25 9.85 -7.79
CA ASP A 301 -20.39 9.70 -6.90
C ASP A 301 -19.97 9.74 -5.41
N GLU A 302 -20.94 9.54 -4.50
CA GLU A 302 -20.69 9.50 -3.05
C GLU A 302 -19.83 8.32 -2.57
N HIS A 303 -19.53 7.35 -3.44
CA HIS A 303 -18.66 6.20 -3.16
C HIS A 303 -17.28 6.33 -3.84
N GLY A 304 -16.98 7.47 -4.47
CA GLY A 304 -15.74 7.68 -5.19
C GLY A 304 -15.67 6.97 -6.56
N ARG A 305 -16.82 6.51 -7.09
CA ARG A 305 -16.93 5.85 -8.40
C ARG A 305 -17.27 6.87 -9.47
N LEU A 306 -16.97 6.61 -10.74
CA LEU A 306 -17.39 7.45 -11.86
C LEU A 306 -18.92 7.68 -11.84
N ASN A 307 -19.35 8.94 -11.96
CA ASN A 307 -20.77 9.25 -12.03
C ASN A 307 -21.33 9.02 -13.44
N ALA A 308 -22.07 7.93 -13.64
CA ALA A 308 -22.63 7.55 -14.94
C ALA A 308 -23.56 8.62 -15.55
N GLN A 309 -24.31 9.37 -14.73
CA GLN A 309 -25.17 10.45 -15.23
C GLN A 309 -24.37 11.64 -15.76
N LYS A 310 -23.22 11.93 -15.16
CA LYS A 310 -22.30 12.98 -15.65
C LYS A 310 -21.58 12.50 -16.91
N LEU A 311 -21.17 11.23 -16.97
CA LEU A 311 -20.62 10.63 -18.19
C LEU A 311 -21.60 10.71 -19.36
N ASP A 312 -22.88 10.40 -19.14
CA ASP A 312 -23.92 10.51 -20.18
C ASP A 312 -23.99 11.94 -20.75
N LYS A 313 -23.87 12.98 -19.91
CA LYS A 313 -23.85 14.38 -20.37
C LYS A 313 -22.61 14.69 -21.21
N VAL A 314 -21.44 14.20 -20.80
CA VAL A 314 -20.18 14.39 -21.56
C VAL A 314 -20.26 13.70 -22.92
N LEU A 315 -20.79 12.48 -22.97
CA LEU A 315 -20.99 11.74 -24.22
C LEU A 315 -22.00 12.43 -25.14
N CYS A 316 -23.06 13.04 -24.59
CA CYS A 316 -24.02 13.84 -25.34
C CYS A 316 -23.34 15.05 -26.01
N ASP A 317 -22.53 15.81 -25.26
CA ASP A 317 -21.77 16.95 -25.81
C ASP A 317 -20.81 16.50 -26.93
N CYS A 318 -20.12 15.37 -26.73
CA CYS A 318 -19.23 14.81 -27.74
C CYS A 318 -19.98 14.42 -29.01
N GLU A 319 -21.16 13.81 -28.90
CA GLU A 319 -21.99 13.43 -30.04
C GLU A 319 -22.51 14.66 -30.80
N GLU A 320 -23.05 15.65 -30.08
CA GLU A 320 -23.61 16.88 -30.65
C GLU A 320 -22.55 17.72 -31.37
N ARG A 321 -21.36 17.84 -30.77
CA ARG A 321 -20.24 18.63 -31.31
C ARG A 321 -19.35 17.85 -32.27
N LYS A 322 -19.64 16.56 -32.47
CA LYS A 322 -18.85 15.65 -33.31
C LYS A 322 -17.39 15.56 -32.85
N ILE A 323 -17.18 15.48 -31.54
CA ILE A 323 -15.88 15.20 -30.91
C ILE A 323 -15.73 13.68 -30.81
N SER A 324 -14.67 13.15 -31.41
CA SER A 324 -14.41 11.70 -31.41
C SER A 324 -13.94 11.23 -30.03
N VAL A 325 -14.57 10.18 -29.50
CA VAL A 325 -14.16 9.52 -28.25
C VAL A 325 -13.36 8.27 -28.60
N ILE A 326 -12.07 8.24 -28.24
CA ILE A 326 -11.20 7.07 -28.45
C ILE A 326 -11.64 5.94 -27.53
N ALA A 327 -11.70 6.25 -26.23
CA ALA A 327 -12.07 5.28 -25.21
C ALA A 327 -12.76 5.96 -24.02
N VAL A 328 -13.61 5.19 -23.34
CA VAL A 328 -14.02 5.44 -21.96
C VAL A 328 -13.25 4.44 -21.09
N VAL A 329 -12.48 4.95 -20.12
CA VAL A 329 -11.74 4.13 -19.17
C VAL A 329 -12.55 3.97 -17.89
N SER A 330 -12.82 2.72 -17.53
CA SER A 330 -13.47 2.32 -16.29
C SER A 330 -12.40 1.88 -15.29
N THR A 331 -12.30 2.58 -14.17
CA THR A 331 -11.35 2.26 -13.09
C THR A 331 -11.93 1.17 -12.20
N GLN A 332 -11.33 -0.01 -12.21
CA GLN A 332 -11.78 -1.17 -11.42
C GLN A 332 -10.85 -1.34 -10.23
N GLY A 333 -11.05 -0.50 -9.20
CA GLY A 333 -10.20 -0.38 -8.01
C GLY A 333 -9.36 0.90 -8.03
N SER A 334 -10.00 2.05 -7.77
CA SER A 334 -9.32 3.37 -7.67
C SER A 334 -8.23 3.38 -6.58
N THR A 335 -7.19 4.18 -6.75
CA THR A 335 -6.03 4.15 -5.84
C THR A 335 -6.35 4.70 -4.45
N GLU A 336 -7.20 5.73 -4.36
CA GLU A 336 -7.51 6.42 -3.11
C GLU A 336 -8.69 5.78 -2.36
N PHE A 337 -9.72 5.33 -3.09
CA PHE A 337 -10.96 4.86 -2.48
C PHE A 337 -11.22 3.38 -2.67
N GLY A 338 -10.41 2.66 -3.45
CA GLY A 338 -10.69 1.27 -3.83
C GLY A 338 -12.03 1.08 -4.53
N ALA A 339 -12.56 2.13 -5.16
CA ALA A 339 -13.85 2.15 -5.83
C ALA A 339 -13.80 1.41 -7.18
N MET A 340 -14.88 0.72 -7.52
CA MET A 340 -15.09 0.16 -8.85
C MET A 340 -16.08 1.02 -9.61
N ASP A 341 -15.64 1.60 -10.74
CA ASP A 341 -16.51 2.37 -11.62
C ASP A 341 -17.65 1.49 -12.16
N PRO A 342 -18.83 2.08 -12.48
CA PRO A 342 -19.99 1.34 -12.95
C PRO A 342 -19.80 0.90 -14.42
N LEU A 343 -18.98 -0.14 -14.63
CA LEU A 343 -18.66 -0.70 -15.94
C LEU A 343 -19.93 -1.14 -16.66
N GLU A 344 -20.89 -1.74 -15.97
CA GLU A 344 -22.17 -2.12 -16.57
C GLU A 344 -22.88 -0.91 -17.21
N ASP A 345 -22.97 0.21 -16.50
CA ASP A 345 -23.57 1.44 -17.02
C ASP A 345 -22.76 2.02 -18.19
N ILE A 346 -21.42 1.94 -18.14
CA ILE A 346 -20.55 2.37 -19.24
C ILE A 346 -20.83 1.54 -20.52
N ILE A 347 -21.01 0.22 -20.39
CA ILE A 347 -21.38 -0.64 -21.51
C ILE A 347 -22.76 -0.25 -22.06
N LEU A 348 -23.75 -0.04 -21.20
CA LEU A 348 -25.09 0.39 -21.61
C LEU A 348 -25.07 1.77 -22.31
N LEU A 349 -24.22 2.68 -21.86
CA LEU A 349 -24.01 3.98 -22.51
C LEU A 349 -23.35 3.81 -23.88
N ARG A 350 -22.37 2.90 -24.04
CA ARG A 350 -21.80 2.58 -25.36
C ARG A 350 -22.89 2.14 -26.33
N ASP A 351 -23.76 1.22 -25.92
CA ASP A 351 -24.86 0.71 -26.76
C ASP A 351 -25.89 1.81 -27.09
N LYS A 352 -26.17 2.70 -26.13
CA LYS A 352 -27.06 3.86 -26.31
C LYS A 352 -26.50 4.84 -27.35
N TYR A 353 -25.22 5.19 -27.24
CA TYR A 353 -24.59 6.18 -28.12
C TYR A 353 -24.24 5.62 -29.49
N MET A 354 -23.97 4.31 -29.59
CA MET A 354 -23.79 3.64 -30.88
C MET A 354 -25.01 3.84 -31.79
N LYS A 355 -26.22 3.76 -31.23
CA LYS A 355 -27.48 4.03 -31.95
C LYS A 355 -27.62 5.48 -32.42
N LYS A 356 -26.86 6.41 -31.83
CA LYS A 356 -26.78 7.83 -32.21
C LYS A 356 -25.57 8.14 -33.12
N GLY A 357 -24.80 7.12 -33.52
CA GLY A 357 -23.62 7.29 -34.37
C GLY A 357 -22.36 7.75 -33.63
N LEU A 358 -22.28 7.57 -32.31
CA LEU A 358 -21.04 7.74 -31.52
C LEU A 358 -20.64 6.38 -30.93
N TYR A 359 -19.43 5.92 -31.20
CA TYR A 359 -18.87 4.69 -30.63
C TYR A 359 -17.57 5.01 -29.89
N PHE A 360 -17.23 4.23 -28.87
CA PHE A 360 -15.97 4.33 -28.16
C PHE A 360 -15.53 2.97 -27.64
N SER A 361 -14.22 2.76 -27.56
CA SER A 361 -13.69 1.56 -26.89
C SER A 361 -13.90 1.66 -25.38
N VAL A 362 -14.08 0.53 -24.73
CA VAL A 362 -14.13 0.45 -23.27
C VAL A 362 -12.87 -0.25 -22.78
N HIS A 363 -12.04 0.49 -22.04
CA HIS A 363 -10.88 -0.06 -21.35
C HIS A 363 -11.19 -0.15 -19.86
N ALA A 364 -10.98 -1.31 -19.24
CA ALA A 364 -11.02 -1.43 -17.80
C ALA A 364 -9.61 -1.37 -17.22
N ASP A 365 -9.29 -0.30 -16.50
CA ASP A 365 -8.08 -0.26 -15.66
C ASP A 365 -8.36 -1.07 -14.39
N ALA A 366 -8.14 -2.37 -14.49
CA ALA A 366 -8.25 -3.33 -13.40
C ALA A 366 -6.87 -3.72 -12.85
N ALA A 367 -5.88 -2.81 -12.96
CA ALA A 367 -4.54 -3.04 -12.43
C ALA A 367 -4.61 -3.51 -10.97
N PHE A 368 -5.50 -2.88 -10.20
CA PHE A 368 -5.77 -3.21 -8.81
C PHE A 368 -6.83 -4.31 -8.67
N GLY A 369 -8.02 -4.13 -9.26
CA GLY A 369 -9.20 -4.96 -9.00
C GLY A 369 -9.31 -6.24 -9.83
N GLY A 370 -8.49 -6.45 -10.85
CA GLY A 370 -8.67 -7.55 -11.80
C GLY A 370 -8.63 -8.95 -11.17
N TYR A 371 -7.72 -9.16 -10.22
CA TYR A 371 -7.58 -10.44 -9.50
C TYR A 371 -8.80 -10.77 -8.61
N PHE A 372 -9.61 -9.78 -8.21
CA PHE A 372 -10.84 -10.03 -7.45
C PHE A 372 -11.87 -10.83 -8.25
N SER A 373 -11.73 -10.89 -9.59
CA SER A 373 -12.54 -11.78 -10.43
C SER A 373 -12.40 -13.25 -10.02
N SER A 374 -11.27 -13.67 -9.43
CA SER A 374 -11.08 -15.03 -8.91
C SER A 374 -12.09 -15.42 -7.83
N ILE A 375 -12.66 -14.45 -7.10
CA ILE A 375 -13.74 -14.69 -6.12
C ILE A 375 -14.99 -15.26 -6.80
N LEU A 376 -15.25 -14.86 -8.05
CA LEU A 376 -16.42 -15.30 -8.82
C LEU A 376 -16.20 -16.63 -9.54
N ARG A 377 -14.95 -17.10 -9.63
CA ARG A 377 -14.64 -18.30 -10.41
C ARG A 377 -14.75 -19.53 -9.53
N GLU A 378 -15.60 -20.44 -9.97
CA GLU A 378 -15.66 -21.79 -9.42
C GLU A 378 -14.34 -22.52 -9.63
N ASN A 379 -14.15 -23.60 -8.88
CA ASN A 379 -13.04 -24.50 -9.14
C ASN A 379 -13.33 -25.22 -10.46
N ILE A 380 -12.94 -24.63 -11.57
CA ILE A 380 -13.05 -25.24 -12.88
C ILE A 380 -12.01 -26.36 -12.92
N ASP A 381 -12.41 -27.54 -13.42
CA ASP A 381 -11.50 -28.55 -13.94
C ASP A 381 -10.70 -27.90 -15.08
N SER A 382 -9.70 -27.09 -14.73
CA SER A 382 -8.81 -26.53 -15.72
C SER A 382 -8.05 -27.68 -16.35
N SER A 383 -7.76 -27.58 -17.64
CA SER A 383 -6.89 -28.52 -18.36
C SER A 383 -5.46 -28.64 -17.79
N PHE A 384 -5.16 -27.93 -16.70
CA PHE A 384 -3.84 -27.73 -16.10
C PHE A 384 -3.67 -28.45 -14.75
N GLY A 385 -4.65 -29.24 -14.30
CA GLY A 385 -4.51 -30.17 -13.17
C GLY A 385 -5.76 -30.24 -12.29
N GLN A 386 -6.11 -31.45 -11.83
CA GLN A 386 -7.17 -31.63 -10.83
C GLN A 386 -6.70 -31.10 -9.48
N ASP A 387 -7.26 -29.97 -9.05
CA ASP A 387 -7.27 -29.65 -7.63
C ASP A 387 -8.43 -30.38 -6.95
N ASN A 388 -8.18 -31.64 -6.56
CA ASN A 388 -9.15 -32.50 -5.87
C ASN A 388 -9.46 -32.05 -4.42
N ARG A 389 -8.95 -30.89 -3.97
CA ARG A 389 -9.25 -30.33 -2.64
C ARG A 389 -10.71 -29.87 -2.58
N LYS A 390 -11.57 -30.68 -1.95
CA LYS A 390 -12.95 -30.32 -1.57
C LYS A 390 -12.98 -29.37 -0.38
N GLU A 391 -12.19 -28.30 -0.43
CA GLU A 391 -12.18 -27.29 0.62
C GLU A 391 -13.33 -26.32 0.38
N GLN A 392 -14.20 -26.17 1.38
CA GLN A 392 -15.31 -25.23 1.31
C GLN A 392 -14.84 -23.86 1.79
N TRP A 393 -15.28 -22.82 1.08
CA TRP A 393 -15.12 -21.42 1.49
C TRP A 393 -16.48 -20.89 1.94
N TYR A 394 -16.46 -19.90 2.84
CA TYR A 394 -17.65 -19.22 3.34
C TYR A 394 -18.33 -18.38 2.26
N ASP A 395 -19.56 -17.94 2.52
CA ASP A 395 -20.25 -16.99 1.65
C ASP A 395 -19.40 -15.72 1.46
N SER A 396 -19.27 -15.28 0.21
CA SER A 396 -18.47 -14.11 -0.16
C SER A 396 -18.95 -12.83 0.55
N ILE A 397 -18.02 -11.95 0.96
CA ILE A 397 -18.34 -10.64 1.56
C ILE A 397 -18.25 -9.49 0.56
N ILE A 398 -18.06 -9.76 -0.73
CA ILE A 398 -18.18 -8.73 -1.77
C ILE A 398 -19.63 -8.24 -1.85
N SER A 399 -19.80 -6.97 -2.23
CA SER A 399 -21.14 -6.43 -2.47
C SER A 399 -21.68 -6.92 -3.81
N SER A 400 -23.00 -6.99 -3.95
CA SER A 400 -23.64 -7.32 -5.24
C SER A 400 -23.28 -6.31 -6.35
N TYR A 401 -22.99 -5.06 -5.97
CA TYR A 401 -22.50 -4.05 -6.91
C TYR A 401 -21.11 -4.45 -7.46
N THR A 402 -20.19 -4.81 -6.56
CA THR A 402 -18.82 -5.24 -6.88
C THR A 402 -18.84 -6.51 -7.75
N GLU A 403 -19.66 -7.49 -7.38
CA GLU A 403 -19.87 -8.72 -8.15
C GLU A 403 -20.28 -8.42 -9.60
N ASN A 404 -21.27 -7.54 -9.79
CA ASN A 404 -21.71 -7.14 -11.12
C ASN A 404 -20.60 -6.47 -11.93
N GLN A 405 -19.79 -5.59 -11.33
CA GLN A 405 -18.70 -4.92 -12.06
C GLN A 405 -17.61 -5.90 -12.49
N LEU A 406 -17.26 -6.85 -11.60
CA LEU A 406 -16.31 -7.92 -11.89
C LEU A 406 -16.81 -8.86 -13.00
N ASP A 407 -18.08 -9.27 -12.98
CA ASP A 407 -18.63 -10.08 -14.09
C ASP A 407 -18.67 -9.30 -15.41
N CYS A 408 -18.85 -7.98 -15.35
CA CYS A 408 -18.90 -7.13 -16.53
C CYS A 408 -17.52 -6.88 -17.17
N LEU A 409 -16.40 -7.23 -16.52
CA LEU A 409 -15.05 -7.10 -17.08
C LEU A 409 -14.93 -7.79 -18.45
N LYS A 410 -15.57 -8.94 -18.64
CA LYS A 410 -15.57 -9.69 -19.91
C LYS A 410 -16.09 -8.90 -21.13
N LYS A 411 -16.81 -7.80 -20.90
CA LYS A 411 -17.38 -6.93 -21.96
C LYS A 411 -16.47 -5.76 -22.35
N ALA A 412 -15.41 -5.49 -21.58
CA ALA A 412 -14.40 -4.50 -21.94
C ALA A 412 -13.64 -4.97 -23.19
N ASP A 413 -13.16 -4.04 -24.01
CA ASP A 413 -12.36 -4.38 -25.20
C ASP A 413 -10.91 -4.68 -24.79
N SER A 414 -10.44 -4.03 -23.72
CA SER A 414 -9.15 -4.29 -23.11
C SER A 414 -9.20 -4.13 -21.60
N ILE A 415 -8.36 -4.89 -20.88
CA ILE A 415 -8.25 -4.86 -19.42
C ILE A 415 -6.77 -4.78 -19.05
N THR A 416 -6.39 -3.80 -18.24
CA THR A 416 -5.10 -3.82 -17.54
C THR A 416 -5.24 -4.60 -16.24
N ILE A 417 -4.26 -5.43 -15.88
CA ILE A 417 -4.22 -6.15 -14.60
C ILE A 417 -2.78 -6.26 -14.10
N ASP A 418 -2.53 -6.10 -12.79
CA ASP A 418 -1.17 -6.21 -12.22
C ASP A 418 -1.01 -7.43 -11.31
N PRO A 419 -0.34 -8.50 -11.78
CA PRO A 419 0.14 -9.56 -10.92
C PRO A 419 0.95 -9.06 -9.72
N HIS A 420 1.81 -8.05 -9.87
CA HIS A 420 2.62 -7.52 -8.76
C HIS A 420 1.81 -6.72 -7.71
N LYS A 421 0.50 -6.53 -7.91
CA LYS A 421 -0.41 -5.91 -6.93
C LYS A 421 -1.12 -7.02 -6.16
N TYR A 422 -2.27 -7.47 -6.65
CA TYR A 422 -3.13 -8.47 -5.99
C TYR A 422 -2.97 -9.89 -6.54
N GLY A 423 -2.05 -10.08 -7.48
CA GLY A 423 -1.45 -11.38 -7.76
C GLY A 423 -0.32 -11.74 -6.78
N PHE A 424 0.07 -10.83 -5.88
CA PHE A 424 1.05 -11.06 -4.82
C PHE A 424 2.43 -11.56 -5.29
N VAL A 425 2.77 -11.40 -6.57
CA VAL A 425 4.11 -11.72 -7.08
C VAL A 425 5.07 -10.54 -6.89
N PRO A 426 6.40 -10.76 -6.86
CA PRO A 426 7.37 -9.69 -6.82
C PRO A 426 7.24 -8.69 -7.98
N LEU A 427 7.58 -7.43 -7.72
CA LEU A 427 7.74 -6.41 -8.77
C LEU A 427 8.89 -6.83 -9.71
N SER A 428 8.79 -6.66 -11.04
CA SER A 428 7.72 -5.99 -11.80
C SER A 428 6.97 -6.99 -12.70
N ALA A 429 5.65 -7.01 -12.58
CA ALA A 429 4.74 -7.81 -13.40
C ALA A 429 3.37 -7.12 -13.53
N GLY A 430 3.12 -6.49 -14.68
CA GLY A 430 1.80 -6.04 -15.14
C GLY A 430 1.33 -6.86 -16.34
N ALA A 431 0.11 -6.64 -16.81
CA ALA A 431 -0.41 -7.28 -18.02
C ALA A 431 -1.49 -6.42 -18.70
N ILE A 432 -1.58 -6.58 -20.02
CA ILE A 432 -2.68 -6.04 -20.85
C ILE A 432 -3.39 -7.20 -21.54
N CYS A 433 -4.71 -7.25 -21.40
CA CYS A 433 -5.56 -8.28 -21.96
C CYS A 433 -6.50 -7.67 -23.01
N TYR A 434 -6.48 -8.15 -24.24
CA TYR A 434 -7.43 -7.75 -25.28
C TYR A 434 -8.51 -8.82 -25.44
N ARG A 435 -9.79 -8.40 -25.41
CA ARG A 435 -10.94 -9.30 -25.66
C ARG A 435 -10.84 -9.92 -27.05
N ASN A 436 -10.53 -9.09 -28.04
CA ASN A 436 -10.23 -9.50 -29.40
C ASN A 436 -8.72 -9.51 -29.60
N GLY A 437 -8.10 -10.69 -29.65
CA GLY A 437 -6.65 -10.82 -29.74
C GLY A 437 -6.02 -10.25 -31.00
N HIS A 438 -6.79 -9.89 -32.03
CA HIS A 438 -6.28 -9.18 -33.20
C HIS A 438 -6.04 -7.68 -32.93
N MET A 439 -6.54 -7.12 -31.83
CA MET A 439 -6.26 -5.73 -31.43
C MET A 439 -4.76 -5.46 -31.26
N LYS A 440 -3.97 -6.47 -30.84
CA LYS A 440 -2.51 -6.36 -30.68
C LYS A 440 -1.78 -5.94 -31.97
N HIS A 441 -2.33 -6.21 -33.15
CA HIS A 441 -1.67 -5.83 -34.41
C HIS A 441 -1.64 -4.30 -34.63
N PHE A 442 -2.48 -3.57 -33.91
CA PHE A 442 -2.55 -2.11 -33.97
C PHE A 442 -1.53 -1.42 -33.06
N VAL A 443 -0.74 -2.15 -32.27
CA VAL A 443 0.39 -1.61 -31.50
C VAL A 443 1.75 -1.98 -32.12
N LYS A 444 1.77 -2.44 -33.38
CA LYS A 444 3.01 -2.59 -34.14
C LYS A 444 3.39 -1.29 -34.85
N LEU A 445 4.66 -0.90 -34.78
CA LEU A 445 5.20 0.18 -35.62
C LEU A 445 5.15 -0.14 -37.12
N LYS A 446 5.30 -1.42 -37.47
CA LYS A 446 5.02 -1.93 -38.83
C LYS A 446 3.80 -2.84 -38.75
N PRO A 447 2.59 -2.34 -39.06
CA PRO A 447 1.39 -3.15 -39.00
C PRO A 447 1.56 -4.38 -39.89
N SER A 448 1.27 -5.56 -39.35
CA SER A 448 1.15 -6.79 -40.12
C SER A 448 -0.11 -7.51 -39.67
N PHE A 449 -1.05 -7.66 -40.60
CA PHE A 449 -2.35 -8.30 -40.41
C PHE A 449 -2.40 -9.72 -40.99
N ILE A 450 -1.24 -10.26 -41.38
CA ILE A 450 -1.09 -11.66 -41.81
C ILE A 450 -0.47 -12.44 -40.65
N ASP A 451 -1.21 -13.42 -40.16
CA ASP A 451 -0.76 -14.40 -39.17
C ASP A 451 0.18 -15.39 -39.85
N HIS A 452 1.42 -15.49 -39.37
CA HIS A 452 2.42 -16.37 -39.98
C HIS A 452 2.46 -17.78 -39.39
N GLY A 453 1.70 -18.08 -38.33
CA GLY A 453 1.62 -19.42 -37.74
C GLY A 453 2.92 -19.90 -37.09
N PHE A 454 2.79 -20.39 -35.84
CA PHE A 454 3.82 -20.90 -34.92
C PHE A 454 4.90 -19.90 -34.46
N ASN A 455 4.96 -19.70 -33.14
CA ASN A 455 5.96 -18.93 -32.38
C ASN A 455 6.12 -17.46 -32.83
N GLU A 456 5.03 -16.69 -32.79
CA GLU A 456 5.16 -15.23 -32.87
C GLU A 456 5.81 -14.68 -31.60
N SER A 457 6.89 -13.92 -31.81
CA SER A 457 7.60 -13.20 -30.76
C SER A 457 6.66 -12.24 -30.03
N MET A 458 6.54 -12.38 -28.70
CA MET A 458 5.62 -11.57 -27.89
C MET A 458 6.05 -10.09 -27.81
N GLY A 459 7.36 -9.81 -27.86
CA GLY A 459 7.91 -8.46 -27.64
C GLY A 459 7.72 -7.45 -28.77
N ILE A 460 7.06 -7.81 -29.87
CA ILE A 460 6.73 -6.85 -30.94
C ILE A 460 5.33 -6.24 -30.78
N TYR A 461 4.58 -6.66 -29.76
CA TYR A 461 3.17 -6.33 -29.54
C TYR A 461 2.95 -5.36 -28.38
N GLY A 462 3.88 -4.42 -28.17
CA GLY A 462 3.81 -3.46 -27.06
C GLY A 462 4.83 -2.34 -27.16
N VAL A 463 4.94 -1.56 -26.09
CA VAL A 463 5.90 -0.45 -25.92
C VAL A 463 7.30 -0.95 -25.60
N GLU A 464 7.39 -2.06 -24.86
CA GLU A 464 8.64 -2.62 -24.39
C GLU A 464 9.39 -3.42 -25.48
N GLY A 465 10.71 -3.54 -25.31
CA GLY A 465 11.57 -4.38 -26.15
C GLY A 465 12.02 -5.63 -25.41
N SER A 466 13.28 -5.64 -24.96
CA SER A 466 13.80 -6.71 -24.10
C SER A 466 13.01 -6.80 -22.81
N ARG A 467 12.52 -8.00 -22.48
CA ARG A 467 11.68 -8.27 -21.30
C ARG A 467 12.16 -9.51 -20.59
N GLN A 468 12.33 -9.39 -19.28
CA GLN A 468 12.86 -10.48 -18.44
C GLN A 468 11.79 -11.55 -18.23
N SER A 469 12.12 -12.80 -18.56
CA SER A 469 11.22 -13.95 -18.41
C SER A 469 10.89 -14.31 -16.96
N ALA A 470 11.71 -13.91 -15.99
CA ALA A 470 11.52 -14.28 -14.59
C ALA A 470 10.17 -13.82 -14.01
N ALA A 471 9.65 -12.68 -14.48
CA ALA A 471 8.31 -12.21 -14.12
C ALA A 471 7.22 -13.17 -14.62
N VAL A 472 7.36 -13.71 -15.84
CA VAL A 472 6.41 -14.68 -16.41
C VAL A 472 6.43 -15.98 -15.60
N VAL A 473 7.61 -16.52 -15.30
CA VAL A 473 7.76 -17.76 -14.52
C VAL A 473 7.23 -17.58 -13.10
N SER A 474 7.46 -16.41 -12.50
CA SER A 474 6.90 -16.01 -11.21
C SER A 474 5.36 -16.05 -11.21
N VAL A 475 4.73 -15.40 -12.20
CA VAL A 475 3.28 -15.37 -12.35
C VAL A 475 2.71 -16.77 -12.59
N LEU A 476 3.29 -17.53 -13.53
CA LEU A 476 2.82 -18.86 -13.87
C LEU A 476 2.88 -19.82 -12.67
N LEU A 477 4.01 -19.87 -11.97
CA LEU A 477 4.14 -20.76 -10.81
C LEU A 477 3.16 -20.35 -9.70
N SER A 478 2.95 -19.05 -9.50
CA SER A 478 1.98 -18.57 -8.53
C SER A 478 0.54 -18.96 -8.89
N HIS A 479 0.15 -18.80 -10.16
CA HIS A 479 -1.16 -19.22 -10.65
C HIS A 479 -1.37 -20.74 -10.53
N ASN A 480 -0.37 -21.55 -10.88
CA ASN A 480 -0.47 -23.01 -10.85
C ASN A 480 -0.54 -23.58 -9.43
N VAL A 481 0.14 -22.94 -8.46
CA VAL A 481 0.14 -23.41 -7.06
C VAL A 481 -1.11 -22.96 -6.29
N ILE A 482 -1.55 -21.72 -6.53
CA ILE A 482 -2.63 -21.10 -5.75
C ILE A 482 -3.98 -21.32 -6.43
N GLY A 483 -4.06 -21.17 -7.75
CA GLY A 483 -5.29 -21.25 -8.54
C GLY A 483 -6.03 -19.91 -8.65
N LEU A 484 -6.51 -19.56 -9.85
CA LEU A 484 -7.25 -18.32 -10.14
C LEU A 484 -8.76 -18.47 -9.91
N ASN A 485 -9.13 -19.04 -8.76
CA ASN A 485 -10.52 -19.32 -8.40
C ASN A 485 -10.80 -19.02 -6.92
N LYS A 486 -12.05 -19.25 -6.49
CA LYS A 486 -12.50 -18.94 -5.12
C LYS A 486 -11.75 -19.71 -4.03
N CYS A 487 -11.21 -20.88 -4.34
CA CYS A 487 -10.42 -21.68 -3.40
C CYS A 487 -8.95 -21.21 -3.31
N GLY A 488 -8.45 -20.53 -4.35
CA GLY A 488 -7.09 -20.02 -4.46
C GLY A 488 -6.96 -18.52 -4.18
N TYR A 489 -6.69 -17.73 -5.21
CA TYR A 489 -6.59 -16.27 -5.08
C TYR A 489 -7.86 -15.63 -4.53
N GLY A 490 -9.04 -16.17 -4.84
CA GLY A 490 -10.29 -15.66 -4.28
C GLY A 490 -10.30 -15.73 -2.75
N ARG A 491 -9.80 -16.83 -2.17
CA ARG A 491 -9.61 -16.99 -0.72
C ARG A 491 -8.68 -15.91 -0.16
N ILE A 492 -7.52 -15.69 -0.78
CA ILE A 492 -6.56 -14.66 -0.33
C ILE A 492 -7.22 -13.27 -0.30
N LEU A 493 -7.93 -12.94 -1.38
CA LEU A 493 -8.54 -11.62 -1.57
C LEU A 493 -9.74 -11.39 -0.65
N GLU A 494 -10.49 -12.43 -0.33
CA GLU A 494 -11.56 -12.37 0.67
C GLU A 494 -11.02 -12.08 2.07
N HIS A 495 -9.87 -12.66 2.46
CA HIS A 495 -9.22 -12.31 3.73
C HIS A 495 -8.74 -10.86 3.75
N CYS A 496 -8.18 -10.39 2.63
CA CYS A 496 -7.78 -9.00 2.47
C CYS A 496 -9.00 -8.06 2.57
N LEU A 497 -10.11 -8.42 1.91
CA LEU A 497 -11.35 -7.67 1.92
C LEU A 497 -11.95 -7.63 3.32
N LEU A 498 -11.96 -8.76 4.02
CA LEU A 498 -12.42 -8.83 5.39
C LEU A 498 -11.57 -7.92 6.28
N GLY A 499 -10.24 -7.98 6.15
CA GLY A 499 -9.33 -7.06 6.84
C GLY A 499 -9.68 -5.60 6.60
N SER A 500 -10.04 -5.23 5.37
CA SER A 500 -10.53 -3.89 5.02
C SER A 500 -11.82 -3.54 5.76
N LYS A 501 -12.83 -4.43 5.72
CA LYS A 501 -14.11 -4.21 6.41
C LYS A 501 -13.97 -4.15 7.93
N LEU A 502 -13.10 -4.97 8.52
CA LEU A 502 -12.79 -4.94 9.96
C LEU A 502 -12.06 -3.65 10.34
N MET A 503 -11.14 -3.17 9.51
CA MET A 503 -10.52 -1.85 9.71
C MET A 503 -11.54 -0.72 9.64
N TYR A 504 -12.47 -0.75 8.67
CA TYR A 504 -13.60 0.20 8.62
C TYR A 504 -14.40 0.19 9.93
N CYS A 505 -14.75 -1.00 10.41
CA CYS A 505 -15.48 -1.16 11.67
C CYS A 505 -14.68 -0.58 12.84
N ASN A 506 -13.40 -0.92 12.91
CA ASN A 506 -12.48 -0.42 13.92
C ASN A 506 -12.40 1.11 13.90
N TRP A 507 -12.22 1.76 12.74
CA TRP A 507 -12.19 3.22 12.65
C TRP A 507 -13.48 3.89 13.10
N LEU A 508 -14.64 3.25 12.86
CA LEU A 508 -15.91 3.77 13.33
C LEU A 508 -16.08 3.66 14.86
N THR A 509 -15.38 2.73 15.52
CA THR A 509 -15.53 2.43 16.95
C THR A 509 -14.28 2.68 17.79
N ILE A 510 -13.18 3.12 17.19
CA ILE A 510 -11.88 3.31 17.86
C ILE A 510 -11.92 4.43 18.89
N ALA A 511 -12.64 5.52 18.60
CA ALA A 511 -12.85 6.62 19.53
C ALA A 511 -13.84 6.17 20.61
N LYS A 512 -13.41 6.27 21.86
CA LYS A 512 -14.23 6.04 23.05
C LYS A 512 -15.13 7.25 23.32
N ASP A 513 -16.11 7.07 24.20
CA ASP A 513 -17.11 8.12 24.47
C ASP A 513 -16.49 9.34 25.17
N ASP A 514 -15.41 9.12 25.95
CA ASP A 514 -14.63 10.11 26.68
C ASP A 514 -13.42 10.66 25.89
N ASP A 515 -13.15 10.14 24.69
CA ASP A 515 -12.07 10.66 23.86
C ASP A 515 -12.40 12.08 23.36
N ASN A 516 -11.38 12.93 23.36
CA ASN A 516 -11.44 14.28 22.79
C ASN A 516 -11.36 14.29 21.26
N PHE A 517 -11.63 13.16 20.61
CA PHE A 517 -11.59 13.02 19.16
C PHE A 517 -12.67 12.10 18.63
N VAL A 518 -12.80 12.14 17.31
CA VAL A 518 -13.64 11.26 16.53
C VAL A 518 -12.83 10.73 15.36
N CYS A 519 -13.08 9.48 14.99
CA CYS A 519 -12.54 8.88 13.79
C CYS A 519 -13.72 8.45 12.93
N PHE A 520 -13.63 8.74 11.64
CA PHE A 520 -14.68 8.44 10.69
C PHE A 520 -14.11 7.83 9.41
N PRO A 521 -14.66 6.70 8.95
CA PRO A 521 -14.37 6.26 7.61
C PRO A 521 -14.97 7.25 6.60
N VAL A 522 -14.24 7.47 5.52
CA VAL A 522 -14.63 8.35 4.41
C VAL A 522 -15.79 7.74 3.63
N MET A 523 -15.80 6.41 3.46
CA MET A 523 -16.89 5.71 2.77
C MET A 523 -18.20 5.73 3.59
N PRO A 524 -19.34 6.09 2.96
CA PRO A 524 -20.60 6.25 3.68
C PRO A 524 -21.13 4.92 4.23
N LEU A 525 -21.93 5.01 5.29
CA LEU A 525 -22.70 3.87 5.81
C LEU A 525 -23.80 3.46 4.82
N PRO A 526 -24.26 2.20 4.85
CA PRO A 526 -25.38 1.75 4.04
C PRO A 526 -26.61 2.65 4.23
N LYS A 527 -27.39 2.83 3.15
CA LYS A 527 -28.63 3.62 3.19
C LYS A 527 -29.55 3.09 4.30
N ARG A 528 -30.10 4.00 5.12
CA ARG A 528 -30.97 3.73 6.28
C ARG A 528 -30.28 3.18 7.54
N THR A 529 -28.96 3.07 7.54
CA THR A 529 -28.18 2.73 8.73
C THR A 529 -27.77 4.00 9.47
N THR A 530 -28.15 4.16 10.74
CA THR A 530 -27.68 5.27 11.56
C THR A 530 -26.29 4.97 12.13
N LEU A 531 -25.52 6.03 12.42
CA LEU A 531 -24.21 5.90 13.04
C LEU A 531 -24.28 5.13 14.37
N GLU A 532 -25.28 5.44 15.20
CA GLU A 532 -25.45 4.82 16.51
C GLU A 532 -25.77 3.32 16.43
N TYR A 533 -26.64 2.94 15.49
CA TYR A 533 -26.91 1.54 15.21
C TYR A 533 -25.64 0.83 14.73
N ALA A 534 -24.90 1.41 13.78
CA ALA A 534 -23.67 0.81 13.26
C ALA A 534 -22.64 0.58 14.37
N LYS A 535 -22.37 1.59 15.21
CA LYS A 535 -21.45 1.46 16.35
C LYS A 535 -21.89 0.37 17.34
N THR A 536 -23.18 0.33 17.67
CA THR A 536 -23.74 -0.68 18.58
C THR A 536 -23.62 -2.09 17.98
N PHE A 537 -23.92 -2.24 16.69
CA PHE A 537 -23.83 -3.50 15.98
C PHE A 537 -22.37 -4.00 15.95
N ILE A 538 -21.43 -3.14 15.57
CA ILE A 538 -20.00 -3.46 15.50
C ILE A 538 -19.46 -3.90 16.85
N LYS A 539 -19.71 -3.12 17.92
CA LYS A 539 -19.25 -3.45 19.29
C LYS A 539 -19.80 -4.78 19.79
N LYS A 540 -20.99 -5.18 19.35
CA LYS A 540 -21.67 -6.41 19.81
C LYS A 540 -21.30 -7.65 19.01
N PHE A 541 -21.13 -7.52 17.69
CA PHE A 541 -21.08 -8.66 16.77
C PHE A 541 -19.79 -8.77 15.94
N ILE A 542 -18.88 -7.79 16.02
CA ILE A 542 -17.67 -7.75 15.18
C ILE A 542 -16.41 -7.62 16.03
N ILE A 543 -16.28 -6.56 16.82
CA ILE A 543 -15.04 -6.32 17.59
C ILE A 543 -14.85 -7.39 18.67
N GLY A 544 -13.65 -7.97 18.74
CA GLY A 544 -13.33 -9.03 19.69
C GLY A 544 -13.98 -10.39 19.39
N LYS A 545 -14.50 -10.56 18.17
CA LYS A 545 -15.04 -11.83 17.67
C LYS A 545 -14.03 -12.54 16.76
N THR A 546 -14.02 -13.87 16.79
CA THR A 546 -13.20 -14.65 15.87
C THR A 546 -13.74 -14.57 14.44
N PHE A 547 -12.90 -14.94 13.48
CA PHE A 547 -13.29 -15.00 12.07
C PHE A 547 -14.56 -15.86 11.88
N GLU A 548 -14.58 -17.05 12.47
CA GLU A 548 -15.74 -17.96 12.43
C GLU A 548 -17.02 -17.33 13.00
N GLU A 549 -16.94 -16.65 14.16
CA GLU A 549 -18.10 -16.02 14.79
C GLU A 549 -18.71 -14.92 13.89
N ILE A 550 -17.85 -14.18 13.19
CA ILE A 550 -18.26 -13.05 12.32
C ILE A 550 -18.99 -13.58 11.08
N ILE A 551 -18.43 -14.57 10.39
CA ILE A 551 -18.92 -15.01 9.08
C ILE A 551 -20.09 -16.02 9.17
N GLN A 552 -20.30 -16.67 10.32
CA GLN A 552 -21.42 -17.62 10.49
C GLN A 552 -22.80 -16.93 10.61
N THR A 553 -22.83 -15.62 10.89
CA THR A 553 -24.10 -14.91 11.10
C THR A 553 -24.50 -14.15 9.84
N LYS A 554 -25.65 -14.52 9.24
CA LYS A 554 -26.19 -13.86 8.05
C LYS A 554 -26.28 -12.33 8.18
N ASN A 555 -26.71 -11.83 9.33
CA ASN A 555 -26.81 -10.38 9.57
C ASN A 555 -25.44 -9.68 9.56
N THR A 556 -24.40 -10.34 10.07
CA THR A 556 -23.04 -9.79 10.07
C THR A 556 -22.48 -9.77 8.66
N LEU A 557 -22.68 -10.83 7.87
CA LEU A 557 -22.31 -10.86 6.45
C LEU A 557 -23.01 -9.75 5.65
N GLU A 558 -24.33 -9.59 5.80
CA GLU A 558 -25.09 -8.53 5.12
C GLU A 558 -24.60 -7.12 5.52
N PHE A 559 -24.25 -6.92 6.80
CA PHE A 559 -23.67 -5.66 7.26
C PHE A 559 -22.29 -5.41 6.62
N LEU A 560 -21.39 -6.39 6.64
CA LEU A 560 -20.03 -6.29 6.07
C LEU A 560 -20.05 -6.04 4.56
N ARG A 561 -20.97 -6.67 3.83
CA ARG A 561 -21.19 -6.43 2.38
C ARG A 561 -21.59 -4.99 2.06
N GLY A 562 -22.24 -4.30 3.00
CA GLY A 562 -22.80 -2.96 2.80
C GLY A 562 -21.91 -1.79 3.21
N ILE A 563 -20.79 -2.03 3.91
CA ILE A 563 -19.91 -0.97 4.45
C ILE A 563 -18.56 -0.90 3.72
N GLY A 564 -17.86 0.23 3.83
CA GLY A 564 -16.50 0.38 3.31
C GLY A 564 -16.39 0.40 1.78
N SER A 565 -15.17 0.32 1.27
CA SER A 565 -14.90 0.38 -0.17
C SER A 565 -15.27 -0.91 -0.90
N ASP A 566 -15.34 -0.82 -2.24
CA ASP A 566 -15.61 -1.96 -3.13
C ASP A 566 -14.48 -3.00 -3.13
N THR A 567 -13.26 -2.56 -2.82
CA THR A 567 -12.06 -3.40 -2.66
C THR A 567 -11.41 -3.17 -1.28
N VAL A 568 -10.10 -3.36 -1.17
CA VAL A 568 -9.38 -3.43 0.13
C VAL A 568 -8.80 -2.10 0.61
N MET A 569 -9.30 -0.98 0.07
CA MET A 569 -8.97 0.36 0.57
C MET A 569 -9.93 0.73 1.70
N THR A 570 -9.41 1.39 2.72
CA THR A 570 -10.26 2.02 3.74
C THR A 570 -9.73 3.42 4.01
N PRO A 571 -10.29 4.43 3.32
CA PRO A 571 -10.01 5.82 3.63
C PRO A 571 -10.75 6.24 4.91
N PHE A 572 -10.09 7.00 5.77
CA PHE A 572 -10.64 7.48 7.04
C PHE A 572 -10.00 8.80 7.46
N LEU A 573 -10.63 9.52 8.37
CA LEU A 573 -10.13 10.81 8.87
C LEU A 573 -10.40 10.94 10.36
N VAL A 574 -9.59 11.77 11.01
CA VAL A 574 -9.72 12.12 12.42
C VAL A 574 -10.10 13.60 12.57
N ASN A 575 -11.05 13.91 13.45
CA ASN A 575 -11.34 15.27 13.88
C ASN A 575 -11.33 15.31 15.42
N PHE A 576 -11.26 16.49 16.02
CA PHE A 576 -11.14 16.64 17.48
C PHE A 576 -12.29 17.46 18.07
N LYS A 577 -12.51 17.31 19.38
CA LYS A 577 -13.52 18.01 20.16
C LYS A 577 -12.87 18.81 21.28
N ARG A 578 -13.56 19.85 21.75
CA ARG A 578 -13.25 20.56 23.01
C ARG A 578 -14.48 20.47 23.91
N GLY A 579 -14.42 19.61 24.92
CA GLY A 579 -15.63 19.15 25.61
C GLY A 579 -16.53 18.42 24.60
N ASP A 580 -17.82 18.75 24.59
CA ASP A 580 -18.79 18.15 23.65
C ASP A 580 -18.84 18.85 22.27
N VAL A 581 -18.06 19.91 22.07
CA VAL A 581 -18.08 20.70 20.83
C VAL A 581 -17.06 20.15 19.84
N LEU A 582 -17.55 19.60 18.72
CA LEU A 582 -16.71 19.16 17.60
C LEU A 582 -16.10 20.36 16.86
N ASN A 583 -14.83 20.25 16.46
CA ASN A 583 -14.16 21.24 15.63
C ASN A 583 -14.86 21.36 14.26
N ASP A 584 -15.24 22.59 13.89
CA ASP A 584 -15.85 22.91 12.59
C ASP A 584 -14.86 23.56 11.60
N ASP A 585 -13.59 23.71 11.98
CA ASP A 585 -12.55 24.34 11.14
C ASP A 585 -11.80 23.28 10.32
N ILE A 586 -11.98 23.32 9.00
CA ILE A 586 -11.35 22.38 8.07
C ILE A 586 -9.82 22.45 8.08
N GLU A 587 -9.23 23.62 8.30
CA GLU A 587 -7.77 23.77 8.30
C GLU A 587 -7.16 23.09 9.52
N LYS A 588 -7.82 23.20 10.68
CA LYS A 588 -7.38 22.49 11.89
C LYS A 588 -7.59 20.98 11.79
N CYS A 589 -8.69 20.53 11.18
CA CYS A 589 -8.93 19.12 10.90
C CYS A 589 -7.83 18.56 9.97
N ASN A 590 -7.49 19.30 8.92
CA ASN A 590 -6.42 18.93 7.99
C ASN A 590 -5.06 18.88 8.68
N LYS A 591 -4.73 19.90 9.49
CA LYS A 591 -3.49 19.94 10.26
C LYS A 591 -3.33 18.69 11.14
N LEU A 592 -4.41 18.23 11.78
CA LEU A 592 -4.40 17.00 12.60
C LEU A 592 -4.06 15.77 11.76
N ASN A 593 -4.76 15.55 10.64
CA ASN A 593 -4.53 14.37 9.79
C ASN A 593 -3.13 14.39 9.15
N VAL A 594 -2.64 15.56 8.75
CA VAL A 594 -1.27 15.72 8.23
C VAL A 594 -0.23 15.32 9.29
N GLU A 595 -0.44 15.73 10.53
CA GLU A 595 0.51 15.48 11.62
C GLU A 595 0.47 14.01 12.10
N ILE A 596 -0.73 13.41 12.16
CA ILE A 596 -0.88 11.96 12.36
C ILE A 596 -0.14 11.20 11.26
N HIS A 597 -0.32 11.58 9.99
CA HIS A 597 0.41 10.95 8.89
C HIS A 597 1.92 11.14 9.03
N ARG A 598 2.41 12.32 9.40
CA ARG A 598 3.86 12.56 9.57
C ARG A 598 4.46 11.58 10.59
N ARG A 599 3.75 11.33 11.71
CA ARG A 599 4.11 10.33 12.72
C ARG A 599 4.07 8.89 12.23
N LEU A 600 3.20 8.57 11.28
CA LEU A 600 3.01 7.22 10.74
C LEU A 600 3.65 7.01 9.35
N SER A 601 4.30 8.03 8.78
CA SER A 601 4.92 7.93 7.45
C SER A 601 6.31 7.29 7.50
N LEU A 602 6.64 6.54 6.45
CA LEU A 602 7.93 5.84 6.28
C LEU A 602 8.94 6.63 5.42
N ILE A 603 8.64 7.88 5.08
CA ILE A 603 9.34 8.67 4.04
C ILE A 603 10.72 9.17 4.51
N ASN A 604 10.96 9.30 5.81
CA ASN A 604 12.20 9.88 6.31
C ASN A 604 13.26 8.81 6.60
N THR A 605 14.12 8.54 5.62
CA THR A 605 15.20 7.53 5.69
C THR A 605 16.33 7.89 6.67
N ARG A 606 16.34 9.12 7.22
CA ARG A 606 17.46 9.62 8.04
C ARG A 606 17.29 9.43 9.54
N GLN A 607 16.11 9.02 10.04
CA GLN A 607 15.87 8.76 11.48
C GLN A 607 14.72 7.77 11.72
N ASN A 608 14.97 6.76 12.57
CA ASN A 608 13.99 5.97 13.32
C ASN A 608 12.79 5.34 12.59
N ASN A 609 12.90 4.97 11.31
CA ASN A 609 11.93 4.03 10.69
C ASN A 609 11.74 2.75 11.53
N LYS A 610 12.75 2.38 12.34
CA LYS A 610 12.73 1.23 13.27
C LYS A 610 11.69 1.32 14.39
N ARG A 611 11.17 2.52 14.72
CA ARG A 611 10.21 2.73 15.83
C ARG A 611 8.82 3.17 15.39
N LYS A 612 8.54 3.22 14.09
CA LYS A 612 7.19 3.56 13.59
C LYS A 612 6.25 2.40 13.94
N PRO A 613 5.26 2.59 14.83
CA PRO A 613 4.50 1.48 15.37
C PRO A 613 3.42 0.98 14.41
N LEU A 614 3.06 1.80 13.43
CA LEU A 614 2.12 1.56 12.33
C LEU A 614 2.54 2.45 11.14
N ALA A 615 2.15 2.07 9.92
CA ALA A 615 2.28 2.94 8.75
C ALA A 615 0.96 3.09 8.01
N VAL A 616 0.59 4.32 7.69
CA VAL A 616 -0.58 4.70 6.88
C VAL A 616 -0.16 5.66 5.77
N LEU A 617 -0.97 5.77 4.73
CA LEU A 617 -0.81 6.81 3.71
C LEU A 617 -1.76 7.99 3.97
N ARG A 618 -1.55 9.07 3.22
CA ARG A 618 -2.41 10.25 3.21
C ARG A 618 -2.76 10.62 1.78
N SER A 619 -3.99 11.08 1.58
CA SER A 619 -4.43 11.72 0.34
C SER A 619 -5.33 12.92 0.66
N SER A 620 -5.71 13.64 -0.39
CA SER A 620 -6.50 14.87 -0.30
C SER A 620 -7.63 14.82 -1.32
N MET A 621 -8.80 15.32 -0.93
CA MET A 621 -9.95 15.46 -1.84
C MET A 621 -10.38 16.92 -1.97
N TYR A 622 -10.77 17.29 -3.18
CA TYR A 622 -11.23 18.64 -3.52
C TYR A 622 -12.66 18.59 -4.06
N GLU A 623 -13.42 19.66 -3.83
CA GLU A 623 -14.86 19.75 -4.17
C GLU A 623 -15.12 19.59 -5.67
N ASP A 624 -14.23 20.12 -6.52
CA ASP A 624 -14.35 20.03 -7.98
C ASP A 624 -14.22 18.59 -8.51
N THR A 625 -13.45 17.77 -7.80
CA THR A 625 -13.08 16.40 -8.19
C THR A 625 -14.04 15.37 -7.57
N TYR A 626 -14.40 15.59 -6.30
CA TYR A 626 -15.21 14.68 -5.47
C TYR A 626 -16.44 15.37 -4.86
N PRO A 627 -17.31 16.04 -5.65
CA PRO A 627 -18.31 16.97 -5.10
C PRO A 627 -19.27 16.32 -4.10
N LEU A 628 -19.76 15.10 -4.39
CA LEU A 628 -20.74 14.42 -3.54
C LEU A 628 -20.10 13.86 -2.26
N LEU A 629 -18.92 13.24 -2.38
CA LEU A 629 -18.18 12.71 -1.24
C LEU A 629 -17.63 13.83 -0.32
N TYR A 630 -17.14 14.93 -0.92
CA TYR A 630 -16.68 16.13 -0.21
C TYR A 630 -17.83 16.75 0.61
N ALA A 631 -19.01 16.92 0.00
CA ALA A 631 -20.19 17.42 0.69
C ALA A 631 -20.63 16.47 1.83
N TYR A 632 -20.67 15.17 1.57
CA TYR A 632 -21.02 14.16 2.58
C TYR A 632 -20.13 14.26 3.83
N ILE A 633 -18.81 14.37 3.68
CA ILE A 633 -17.88 14.46 4.81
C ILE A 633 -18.07 15.78 5.57
N LYS A 634 -18.24 16.91 4.87
CA LYS A 634 -18.47 18.20 5.52
C LYS A 634 -19.73 18.19 6.35
N ASP A 635 -20.81 17.63 5.81
CA ASP A 635 -22.09 17.53 6.52
C ASP A 635 -21.98 16.60 7.74
N MET A 636 -21.31 15.46 7.58
CA MET A 636 -21.12 14.48 8.66
C MET A 636 -20.32 15.05 9.84
N LEU A 637 -19.34 15.92 9.56
CA LEU A 637 -18.42 16.48 10.57
C LEU A 637 -18.75 17.93 10.97
N GLY A 638 -19.72 18.55 10.31
CA GLY A 638 -20.03 19.98 10.48
C GLY A 638 -18.88 20.92 10.06
N LEU A 639 -17.99 20.50 9.16
CA LEU A 639 -16.82 21.28 8.75
C LEU A 639 -17.19 22.47 7.86
N LYS A 640 -16.58 23.62 8.13
CA LYS A 640 -16.73 24.90 7.42
C LYS A 640 -15.43 25.27 6.73
N GLY A 641 -15.55 26.01 5.62
CA GLY A 641 -14.43 26.42 4.76
C GLY A 641 -14.46 25.76 3.37
N THR A 642 -13.51 26.13 2.53
CA THR A 642 -13.41 25.72 1.11
C THR A 642 -12.11 24.98 0.77
N ALA A 643 -11.25 24.70 1.77
CA ALA A 643 -10.04 23.93 1.55
C ALA A 643 -10.36 22.49 1.13
N GLY A 644 -9.41 21.80 0.48
CA GLY A 644 -9.50 20.35 0.31
C GLY A 644 -9.54 19.64 1.67
N ILE A 645 -10.07 18.42 1.72
CA ILE A 645 -10.09 17.59 2.94
C ILE A 645 -8.91 16.63 2.90
N GLU A 646 -8.10 16.65 3.94
CA GLU A 646 -7.01 15.70 4.15
C GLU A 646 -7.50 14.47 4.88
N PHE A 647 -7.18 13.28 4.36
CA PHE A 647 -7.60 12.01 4.94
C PHE A 647 -6.48 10.98 4.89
N LEU A 648 -6.58 9.99 5.76
CA LEU A 648 -5.66 8.88 5.90
C LEU A 648 -6.16 7.67 5.12
N LEU A 649 -5.23 6.80 4.72
CA LEU A 649 -5.48 5.62 3.92
C LEU A 649 -4.87 4.39 4.58
N ASN A 650 -5.66 3.32 4.65
CA ASN A 650 -5.11 1.98 4.86
C ASN A 650 -5.48 1.01 3.72
N PHE A 651 -4.52 0.15 3.39
CA PHE A 651 -4.52 -0.94 2.43
C PHE A 651 -4.51 -2.25 3.20
N ALA A 652 -5.61 -2.98 3.19
CA ALA A 652 -5.66 -4.32 3.80
C ALA A 652 -5.13 -5.39 2.81
N LYS A 653 -3.93 -5.21 2.25
CA LYS A 653 -3.29 -6.20 1.36
C LYS A 653 -2.82 -7.43 2.12
N ASN A 654 -2.56 -7.31 3.41
CA ASN A 654 -1.99 -8.38 4.21
C ASN A 654 -3.11 -9.33 4.70
N PRO A 655 -3.19 -10.59 4.22
CA PRO A 655 -4.25 -11.52 4.62
C PRO A 655 -4.15 -11.93 6.10
N TRP A 656 -3.00 -11.70 6.75
CA TRP A 656 -2.78 -12.01 8.16
C TRP A 656 -3.49 -11.06 9.12
N ILE A 657 -3.99 -9.92 8.63
CA ILE A 657 -4.53 -8.86 9.48
C ILE A 657 -5.82 -9.26 10.20
N VAL A 658 -6.54 -10.26 9.71
CA VAL A 658 -7.80 -10.73 10.30
C VAL A 658 -7.58 -11.69 11.48
N TYR A 659 -6.34 -12.10 11.73
CA TYR A 659 -5.99 -13.08 12.77
C TYR A 659 -5.34 -12.43 13.99
N ASN A 660 -5.35 -13.14 15.12
CA ASN A 660 -4.67 -12.73 16.36
C ASN A 660 -5.06 -11.32 16.87
N ASN A 661 -6.30 -10.88 16.64
CA ASN A 661 -6.81 -9.55 17.01
C ASN A 661 -5.92 -8.39 16.50
N GLN A 662 -5.31 -8.59 15.34
CA GLN A 662 -4.34 -7.67 14.77
C GLN A 662 -4.99 -6.34 14.35
N VAL A 663 -6.26 -6.34 13.96
CA VAL A 663 -7.05 -5.12 13.70
C VAL A 663 -7.18 -4.28 14.96
N GLU A 664 -7.58 -4.88 16.09
CA GLU A 664 -7.74 -4.20 17.38
C GLU A 664 -6.41 -3.71 17.94
N MET A 665 -5.33 -4.47 17.76
CA MET A 665 -3.99 -4.04 18.14
C MET A 665 -3.56 -2.82 17.33
N ASN A 666 -3.71 -2.86 16.00
CA ASN A 666 -3.42 -1.73 15.12
C ASN A 666 -4.29 -0.51 15.45
N GLY A 667 -5.57 -0.74 15.79
CA GLY A 667 -6.48 0.28 16.27
C GLY A 667 -6.00 0.93 17.56
N SER A 668 -5.62 0.14 18.55
CA SER A 668 -5.13 0.65 19.84
C SER A 668 -3.87 1.49 19.68
N ILE A 669 -2.93 1.05 18.83
CA ILE A 669 -1.73 1.81 18.46
C ILE A 669 -2.13 3.13 17.79
N PHE A 670 -3.04 3.09 16.82
CA PHE A 670 -3.49 4.27 16.11
C PHE A 670 -4.17 5.28 17.04
N ARG A 671 -5.07 4.83 17.93
CA ARG A 671 -5.72 5.67 18.95
C ARG A 671 -4.69 6.39 19.80
N GLN A 672 -3.67 5.66 20.28
CA GLN A 672 -2.61 6.27 21.08
C GLN A 672 -1.92 7.39 20.28
N ILE A 673 -1.56 7.12 19.02
CA ILE A 673 -0.93 8.13 18.16
C ILE A 673 -1.83 9.36 17.97
N VAL A 674 -3.14 9.18 17.82
CA VAL A 674 -4.09 10.30 17.73
C VAL A 674 -4.04 11.15 18.99
N LEU A 675 -4.13 10.54 20.18
CA LEU A 675 -4.03 11.24 21.47
C LEU A 675 -2.68 11.96 21.64
N ASP A 676 -1.59 11.33 21.20
CA ASP A 676 -0.25 11.90 21.23
C ASP A 676 -0.12 13.13 20.33
N THR A 677 -0.97 13.24 19.30
CA THR A 677 -0.87 14.25 18.25
C THR A 677 -1.81 15.42 18.48
N ILE A 678 -3.01 15.19 19.03
CA ILE A 678 -4.03 16.22 19.20
C ILE A 678 -3.50 17.44 19.99
N GLY A 679 -2.66 17.20 20.99
CA GLY A 679 -2.06 18.26 21.81
C GLY A 679 -1.28 19.31 21.02
N LEU A 680 -0.68 18.96 19.87
CA LEU A 680 0.01 19.91 18.99
C LEU A 680 -0.91 21.02 18.43
N ILE A 681 -2.21 20.78 18.48
CA ILE A 681 -3.24 21.66 17.94
C ILE A 681 -4.07 22.25 19.07
N THR A 682 -4.30 21.48 20.13
CA THR A 682 -5.22 21.87 21.21
C THR A 682 -4.54 22.46 22.43
N ASP A 683 -3.29 22.10 22.71
CA ASP A 683 -2.64 22.49 23.95
C ASP A 683 -2.11 23.92 23.90
N LYS A 684 -1.96 24.52 25.09
CA LYS A 684 -1.37 25.84 25.24
C LYS A 684 0.14 25.70 25.42
N PRO A 685 0.95 26.56 24.78
CA PRO A 685 2.38 26.62 25.05
C PRO A 685 2.70 26.79 26.55
N SER A 686 3.71 26.08 27.05
CA SER A 686 4.15 26.09 28.45
C SER A 686 5.64 25.76 28.56
N VAL A 687 6.18 25.83 29.78
CA VAL A 687 7.54 25.33 30.07
C VAL A 687 7.50 23.84 30.39
N HIS A 688 8.55 23.12 29.98
CA HIS A 688 8.59 21.66 30.03
C HIS A 688 9.81 21.18 30.84
N PRO A 689 9.60 20.68 32.07
CA PRO A 689 10.68 20.17 32.91
C PRO A 689 10.89 18.66 32.74
N PHE A 690 12.14 18.23 32.89
CA PHE A 690 12.61 16.86 32.75
C PHE A 690 13.53 16.48 33.92
N LEU A 691 13.48 15.22 34.34
CA LEU A 691 14.46 14.59 35.20
C LEU A 691 15.61 14.04 34.34
N VAL A 692 16.85 14.43 34.63
CA VAL A 692 18.02 13.87 33.95
C VAL A 692 18.31 12.47 34.51
N ALA A 693 18.17 11.45 33.67
CA ALA A 693 18.31 10.05 34.06
C ALA A 693 19.80 9.68 34.19
N GLY A 694 20.31 9.72 35.42
CA GLY A 694 21.65 9.22 35.77
C GLY A 694 22.83 10.04 35.23
N ARG A 695 24.00 9.40 35.10
CA ARG A 695 25.22 10.05 34.58
C ARG A 695 25.16 10.18 33.05
N MET A 696 25.50 11.36 32.56
CA MET A 696 25.77 11.65 31.15
C MET A 696 26.81 10.67 30.57
N SER A 697 26.63 10.23 29.31
CA SER A 697 27.64 9.52 28.53
C SER A 697 28.67 10.53 27.98
N GLU A 698 29.29 10.29 26.82
CA GLU A 698 30.31 11.18 26.25
C GLU A 698 29.85 12.64 26.18
N ASN A 699 28.79 12.92 25.41
CA ASN A 699 28.15 14.24 25.27
C ASN A 699 26.61 14.16 25.19
N THR A 700 26.03 13.00 25.50
CA THR A 700 24.57 12.79 25.49
C THR A 700 24.06 12.36 26.85
N PHE A 701 22.78 12.63 27.11
CA PHE A 701 22.12 12.27 28.35
C PHE A 701 20.64 12.01 28.10
N PHE A 702 20.07 11.08 28.88
CA PHE A 702 18.64 10.78 28.83
C PHE A 702 17.88 11.66 29.83
N CYS A 703 16.65 12.01 29.46
CA CYS A 703 15.75 12.83 30.23
C CYS A 703 14.36 12.21 30.24
N ASP A 704 13.82 11.98 31.42
CA ASP A 704 12.43 11.57 31.63
C ASP A 704 11.58 12.82 31.87
N TYR A 705 10.50 12.98 31.11
CA TYR A 705 9.60 14.12 31.24
C TYR A 705 8.84 14.07 32.57
N LEU A 706 8.77 15.21 33.26
CA LEU A 706 7.99 15.32 34.50
C LEU A 706 6.50 15.47 34.15
N THR A 707 5.81 14.34 34.06
CA THR A 707 4.36 14.30 33.79
C THR A 707 3.56 15.02 34.87
N ASN A 708 2.61 15.87 34.46
CA ASN A 708 1.62 16.48 35.34
C ASN A 708 0.21 16.19 34.82
N LEU A 709 -0.48 15.28 35.50
CA LEU A 709 -1.80 14.80 35.06
C LEU A 709 -2.94 15.82 35.24
N LYS A 710 -2.71 16.95 35.93
CA LYS A 710 -3.72 18.00 36.13
C LYS A 710 -3.74 19.06 35.02
N ILE A 711 -2.65 19.17 34.26
CA ILE A 711 -2.49 20.17 33.20
C ILE A 711 -2.55 19.44 31.86
N PRO A 712 -3.55 19.68 30.99
CA PRO A 712 -3.72 18.94 29.74
C PRO A 712 -2.44 18.84 28.89
N GLY A 713 -1.73 19.95 28.67
CA GLY A 713 -0.47 19.98 27.91
C GLY A 713 0.73 19.28 28.57
N HIS A 714 0.54 18.68 29.75
CA HIS A 714 1.56 17.96 30.52
C HIS A 714 1.15 16.51 30.80
N GLN A 715 0.03 16.04 30.24
CA GLN A 715 -0.48 14.66 30.36
C GLN A 715 0.27 13.67 29.47
N TYR A 716 1.59 13.81 29.37
CA TYR A 716 2.45 13.01 28.52
C TYR A 716 3.52 12.31 29.32
N GLN A 717 3.94 11.14 28.87
CA GLN A 717 5.17 10.48 29.28
C GLN A 717 6.13 10.50 28.09
N ALA A 718 7.32 11.05 28.30
CA ALA A 718 8.35 11.10 27.28
C ALA A 718 9.72 10.76 27.86
N ILE A 719 10.53 10.08 27.07
CA ILE A 719 11.95 9.85 27.33
C ILE A 719 12.69 10.43 26.12
N VAL A 720 13.60 11.35 26.39
CA VAL A 720 14.32 12.09 25.36
C VAL A 720 15.82 11.99 25.63
N LYS A 721 16.57 11.64 24.60
CA LYS A 721 18.03 11.70 24.61
C LYS A 721 18.45 13.04 24.02
N PHE A 722 19.10 13.87 24.81
CA PHE A 722 19.65 15.15 24.39
C PHE A 722 21.15 15.05 24.16
N GLN A 723 21.66 15.88 23.25
CA GLN A 723 23.09 16.04 22.98
C GLN A 723 23.52 17.49 23.19
N PHE A 724 24.59 17.69 23.94
CA PHE A 724 25.27 18.99 24.04
C PHE A 724 25.94 19.35 22.72
N LEU A 725 25.85 20.62 22.31
CA LEU A 725 26.51 21.08 21.07
C LEU A 725 28.00 21.35 21.24
N ASN A 726 28.44 21.73 22.45
CA ASN A 726 29.82 22.13 22.72
C ASN A 726 30.45 21.25 23.82
N ALA A 727 31.71 20.86 23.63
CA ALA A 727 32.46 20.10 24.63
C ALA A 727 32.68 20.87 25.95
N SER A 728 32.72 22.20 25.90
CA SER A 728 32.83 23.05 27.11
C SER A 728 31.62 22.93 28.02
N ASP A 729 30.42 22.85 27.44
CA ASP A 729 29.17 22.73 28.19
C ASP A 729 29.05 21.36 28.83
N THR A 730 29.49 20.31 28.11
CA THR A 730 29.64 18.94 28.63
C THR A 730 30.54 18.89 29.86
N GLU A 731 31.73 19.50 29.80
CA GLU A 731 32.68 19.47 30.92
C GLU A 731 32.22 20.33 32.10
N LYS A 732 31.61 21.48 31.82
CA LYS A 732 30.97 22.32 32.84
C LYS A 732 29.89 21.54 33.59
N TYR A 733 29.01 20.83 32.87
CA TYR A 733 27.98 19.98 33.47
C TYR A 733 28.58 18.92 34.40
N ARG A 734 29.63 18.22 33.96
CA ARG A 734 30.34 17.23 34.80
C ARG A 734 30.92 17.84 36.08
N THR A 735 31.48 19.04 35.97
CA THR A 735 32.11 19.74 37.11
C THR A 735 31.05 20.17 38.13
N GLU A 736 30.03 20.89 37.69
CA GLU A 736 28.96 21.43 38.54
C GLU A 736 28.16 20.32 39.23
N THR A 737 27.81 19.25 38.51
CA THR A 737 27.08 18.11 39.10
C THR A 737 27.91 17.35 40.14
N LYS A 738 29.23 17.25 39.94
CA LYS A 738 30.15 16.65 40.91
C LYS A 738 30.31 17.54 42.15
N GLU A 739 30.39 18.86 41.98
CA GLU A 739 30.45 19.82 43.09
C GLU A 739 29.15 19.82 43.92
N ASN A 740 28.00 19.80 43.26
CA ASN A 740 26.69 19.70 43.93
C ASN A 740 26.53 18.38 44.69
N ALA A 741 26.93 17.24 44.10
CA ALA A 741 26.92 15.96 44.79
C ALA A 741 27.78 15.95 46.06
N ASN A 742 28.93 16.65 46.04
CA ASN A 742 29.81 16.77 47.20
C ASN A 742 29.19 17.63 48.32
N LYS A 743 28.43 18.69 47.98
CA LYS A 743 27.75 19.57 48.95
C LYS A 743 26.63 18.85 49.70
N CYS A 744 25.84 18.02 49.01
CA CYS A 744 24.62 17.42 49.56
C CYS A 744 24.83 16.10 50.32
N LYS A 745 26.05 15.53 50.36
CA LYS A 745 26.38 14.20 50.95
C LYS A 745 25.55 13.01 50.42
N ARG A 746 24.73 13.25 49.39
CA ARG A 746 24.04 12.33 48.48
C ARG A 746 24.07 13.02 47.12
N GLN A 747 24.09 12.25 46.04
CA GLN A 747 24.01 12.83 44.71
C GLN A 747 22.59 13.37 44.49
N SER A 748 22.47 14.69 44.27
CA SER A 748 21.19 15.38 44.06
C SER A 748 20.62 15.04 42.69
N ASN A 749 19.29 14.91 42.60
CA ASN A 749 18.59 14.77 41.32
C ASN A 749 18.84 16.02 40.49
N VAL A 750 19.13 15.85 39.20
CA VAL A 750 19.33 16.98 38.28
C VAL A 750 18.10 17.10 37.42
N PHE A 751 17.56 18.31 37.35
CA PHE A 751 16.42 18.63 36.51
C PHE A 751 16.84 19.56 35.38
N MET A 752 16.20 19.42 34.23
CA MET A 752 16.40 20.26 33.06
C MET A 752 15.06 20.88 32.66
N GLN A 753 15.04 22.17 32.34
CA GLN A 753 13.86 22.83 31.75
C GLN A 753 14.24 23.46 30.42
N ILE A 754 13.34 23.40 29.45
CA ILE A 754 13.45 24.18 28.22
C ILE A 754 12.99 25.61 28.50
N ASP A 755 13.82 26.60 28.14
CA ASP A 755 13.63 27.99 28.52
C ASP A 755 12.47 28.66 27.76
N SER A 756 12.15 28.19 26.55
CA SER A 756 11.06 28.72 25.71
C SER A 756 9.72 28.06 26.03
N GLN A 757 8.64 28.84 26.05
CA GLN A 757 7.28 28.29 26.09
C GLN A 757 6.90 27.69 24.74
N MET A 758 6.50 26.42 24.75
CA MET A 758 6.09 25.69 23.55
C MET A 758 5.14 24.55 23.92
N VAL A 759 4.64 23.78 22.95
CA VAL A 759 3.93 22.52 23.26
C VAL A 759 4.91 21.36 23.25
N ILE A 760 4.75 20.39 24.15
CA ILE A 760 5.71 19.28 24.31
C ILE A 760 5.89 18.48 23.02
N GLY A 761 4.82 18.34 22.24
CA GLY A 761 4.87 17.65 20.95
C GLY A 761 5.85 18.28 19.97
N GLU A 762 6.02 19.62 19.95
CA GLU A 762 6.96 20.29 19.02
C GLU A 762 8.41 19.87 19.28
N ILE A 763 8.79 19.65 20.54
CA ILE A 763 10.12 19.16 20.91
C ILE A 763 10.34 17.76 20.32
N LEU A 764 9.30 16.93 20.44
CA LEU A 764 9.35 15.52 20.14
C LEU A 764 9.13 15.20 18.66
N GLU A 765 8.79 16.22 17.89
CA GLU A 765 8.56 16.17 16.46
C GLU A 765 9.60 16.90 15.63
N SER A 766 10.44 17.68 16.29
CA SER A 766 11.51 18.45 15.68
C SER A 766 12.56 17.56 15.01
N SER A 767 13.14 18.05 13.91
CA SER A 767 14.35 17.43 13.37
C SER A 767 15.48 17.54 14.41
N THR A 768 16.44 16.61 14.38
CA THR A 768 17.64 16.67 15.21
C THR A 768 18.49 17.93 15.03
N ASP A 769 18.13 18.80 14.08
CA ASP A 769 18.83 20.06 13.80
C ASP A 769 18.24 21.24 14.59
N VAL A 770 17.10 21.07 15.26
CA VAL A 770 16.53 22.12 16.11
C VAL A 770 17.34 22.24 17.40
N VAL A 771 17.80 23.46 17.68
CA VAL A 771 18.59 23.78 18.87
C VAL A 771 17.67 24.36 19.94
N TYR A 772 17.65 23.70 21.09
CA TYR A 772 16.94 24.13 22.27
C TYR A 772 17.89 24.83 23.22
N THR A 773 17.36 25.85 23.91
CA THR A 773 18.05 26.49 25.02
C THR A 773 17.45 25.97 26.32
N VAL A 774 18.29 25.41 27.19
CA VAL A 774 17.87 24.73 28.42
C VAL A 774 18.63 25.25 29.64
N SER A 775 18.00 25.11 30.80
CA SER A 775 18.58 25.41 32.10
C SER A 775 18.51 24.19 33.01
N PHE A 776 19.54 23.98 33.84
CA PHE A 776 19.69 22.86 34.77
C PHE A 776 19.58 23.33 36.23
N TYR A 777 18.89 22.52 37.03
CA TYR A 777 18.49 22.82 38.40
C TYR A 777 18.82 21.64 39.32
N ASP A 778 19.10 21.94 40.59
CA ASP A 778 19.35 20.98 41.66
C ASP A 778 18.06 20.52 42.39
N ASP A 779 16.94 21.19 42.09
CA ASP A 779 15.58 20.82 42.51
C ASP A 779 14.60 21.04 41.33
N VAL A 780 13.34 20.63 41.49
CA VAL A 780 12.33 20.82 40.45
C VAL A 780 12.20 22.31 40.09
N PRO A 781 12.25 22.66 38.80
CA PRO A 781 12.12 24.04 38.36
C PRO A 781 10.79 24.66 38.82
N SER A 782 10.88 25.82 39.47
CA SER A 782 9.74 26.64 39.93
C SER A 782 10.04 28.12 39.67
N MET A 783 9.06 29.02 39.86
CA MET A 783 9.28 30.47 39.68
C MET A 783 10.41 31.03 40.55
N ASN A 784 10.72 30.40 41.69
CA ASN A 784 11.74 30.85 42.63
C ASN A 784 13.07 30.08 42.52
N SER A 785 13.17 29.09 41.64
CA SER A 785 14.36 28.25 41.49
C SER A 785 15.45 28.96 40.67
N CYS A 786 16.69 28.94 41.15
CA CYS A 786 17.85 29.45 40.40
C CYS A 786 18.60 28.28 39.73
N PRO A 787 18.78 28.28 38.40
CA PRO A 787 19.55 27.22 37.74
C PRO A 787 21.04 27.33 38.08
N PHE A 788 21.71 26.19 38.31
CA PHE A 788 23.17 26.17 38.46
C PHE A 788 23.88 26.25 37.10
N MET A 789 23.18 25.92 36.01
CA MET A 789 23.62 26.17 34.63
C MET A 789 22.43 26.67 33.81
N SER A 790 22.54 27.84 33.19
CA SER A 790 21.48 28.44 32.39
C SER A 790 21.87 28.63 30.93
N SER A 791 20.87 28.69 30.06
CA SER A 791 21.02 29.05 28.64
C SER A 791 21.99 28.15 27.86
N ILE A 792 21.97 26.86 28.16
CA ILE A 792 22.80 25.85 27.52
C ILE A 792 22.14 25.38 26.23
N LYS A 793 22.92 25.23 25.16
CA LYS A 793 22.41 24.78 23.87
C LYS A 793 22.51 23.27 23.72
N VAL A 794 21.37 22.64 23.47
CA VAL A 794 21.26 21.20 23.23
C VAL A 794 20.43 20.93 21.98
N LYS A 795 20.55 19.74 21.43
CA LYS A 795 19.64 19.21 20.41
C LYS A 795 19.07 17.88 20.87
N VAL A 796 17.91 17.51 20.35
CA VAL A 796 17.38 16.15 20.51
C VAL A 796 18.22 15.22 19.65
N ASP A 797 18.76 14.16 20.26
CA ASP A 797 19.48 13.07 19.58
C ASP A 797 18.52 11.93 19.25
N ASP A 798 17.66 11.56 20.20
CA ASP A 798 16.72 10.46 20.06
C ASP A 798 15.52 10.59 21.03
N ILE A 799 14.41 9.93 20.73
CA ILE A 799 13.20 9.88 21.58
C ILE A 799 12.77 8.41 21.72
N PRO A 800 13.25 7.70 22.75
CA PRO A 800 12.86 6.31 23.02
C PRO A 800 11.35 6.12 23.27
N LEU A 801 10.72 7.05 23.97
CA LEU A 801 9.30 6.97 24.33
C LEU A 801 8.65 8.33 24.19
N PHE A 802 7.47 8.37 23.56
CA PHE A 802 6.54 9.48 23.68
C PHE A 802 5.12 8.95 23.60
N ARG A 803 4.31 9.24 24.61
CA ARG A 803 2.88 8.88 24.64
C ARG A 803 2.09 9.80 25.55
N HIS A 804 0.84 10.07 25.20
CA HIS A 804 -0.18 10.62 26.07
C HIS A 804 -0.57 9.59 27.13
N VAL A 805 -0.77 10.03 28.37
CA VAL A 805 -1.18 9.17 29.48
C VAL A 805 -2.70 9.04 29.46
N ASP A 806 -3.20 7.91 28.97
CA ASP A 806 -4.63 7.57 29.05
C ASP A 806 -5.00 7.24 30.51
N MET A 807 -5.87 8.04 31.11
CA MET A 807 -6.28 7.89 32.52
C MET A 807 -7.44 6.91 32.71
N VAL A 808 -8.08 6.45 31.63
CA VAL A 808 -9.35 5.70 31.69
C VAL A 808 -9.16 4.21 31.38
N TYR A 809 -8.00 3.80 30.85
CA TYR A 809 -7.83 2.42 30.38
C TYR A 809 -6.43 1.83 30.61
N THR A 810 -6.36 0.85 31.52
CA THR A 810 -5.27 -0.13 31.64
C THR A 810 -5.72 -1.47 31.02
N VAL A 811 -5.09 -1.92 29.94
CA VAL A 811 -5.28 -3.29 29.43
C VAL A 811 -4.40 -4.24 30.24
N GLY A 812 -4.99 -5.31 30.79
CA GLY A 812 -4.27 -6.43 31.37
C GLY A 812 -4.05 -6.35 32.89
N ASN A 813 -4.00 -7.53 33.52
CA ASN A 813 -3.73 -7.66 34.96
C ASN A 813 -2.42 -6.96 35.32
N ILE A 814 -2.49 -6.10 36.34
CA ILE A 814 -1.42 -5.25 36.85
C ILE A 814 -0.24 -6.11 37.28
N ILE A 815 0.76 -6.19 36.42
CA ILE A 815 2.17 -6.31 36.80
C ILE A 815 2.73 -4.92 36.49
N ASP A 816 3.53 -4.32 37.38
CA ASP A 816 4.10 -3.00 37.10
C ASP A 816 4.98 -3.06 35.85
N ASP A 817 4.49 -2.47 34.76
CA ASP A 817 5.19 -2.35 33.50
C ASP A 817 6.19 -1.19 33.55
N TYR A 818 7.41 -1.46 33.13
CA TYR A 818 8.50 -0.52 32.94
C TYR A 818 8.89 -0.46 31.47
N PHE A 819 9.49 0.66 31.06
CA PHE A 819 10.11 0.83 29.77
C PHE A 819 11.63 0.77 29.95
N LEU A 820 12.26 -0.26 29.40
CA LEU A 820 13.72 -0.45 29.40
C LEU A 820 14.33 0.29 28.21
N TYR A 821 15.30 1.15 28.44
CA TYR A 821 15.97 1.95 27.41
C TYR A 821 17.43 2.25 27.78
N GLY A 822 18.24 2.63 26.80
CA GLY A 822 19.62 3.04 27.06
C GLY A 822 20.55 2.83 25.88
N ASP A 823 21.84 2.80 26.16
CA ASP A 823 22.93 2.54 25.22
C ASP A 823 23.94 1.52 25.80
N GLN A 824 25.05 1.31 25.08
CA GLN A 824 26.11 0.39 25.52
C GLN A 824 26.77 0.78 26.86
N HIS A 825 26.60 2.02 27.31
CA HIS A 825 27.23 2.54 28.53
C HIS A 825 26.26 2.59 29.72
N ARG A 826 24.97 2.85 29.48
CA ARG A 826 23.96 3.04 30.54
C ARG A 826 22.60 2.51 30.12
N ILE A 827 21.93 1.83 31.05
CA ILE A 827 20.62 1.22 30.85
C ILE A 827 19.72 1.61 32.01
N HIS A 828 18.50 1.99 31.65
CA HIS A 828 17.51 2.61 32.51
C HIS A 828 16.18 1.89 32.36
N MET A 829 15.37 1.94 33.41
CA MET A 829 13.99 1.47 33.43
C MET A 829 13.10 2.60 33.96
N SER A 830 12.16 3.08 33.15
CA SER A 830 11.18 4.09 33.57
C SER A 830 9.81 3.44 33.75
N ARG A 831 9.15 3.65 34.91
CA ARG A 831 7.83 3.06 35.16
C ARG A 831 6.79 3.64 34.20
N LYS A 832 5.96 2.79 33.60
CA LYS A 832 4.85 3.25 32.76
C LYS A 832 3.77 3.88 33.64
N ILE A 833 3.52 5.17 33.42
CA ILE A 833 2.45 5.90 34.11
C ILE A 833 1.11 5.45 33.50
N SER A 834 0.20 4.95 34.33
CA SER A 834 -1.08 4.37 33.88
C SER A 834 -2.26 4.69 34.80
N LYS A 835 -2.03 5.27 35.98
CA LYS A 835 -3.07 5.71 36.93
C LYS A 835 -2.66 7.03 37.59
N MET A 836 -3.64 7.79 38.07
CA MET A 836 -3.41 9.01 38.85
C MET A 836 -2.60 8.78 40.14
N SER A 837 -2.54 7.54 40.64
CA SER A 837 -1.79 7.14 41.84
C SER A 837 -0.33 6.73 41.57
N ASN A 838 0.12 6.67 40.31
CA ASN A 838 1.49 6.26 39.99
C ASN A 838 2.48 7.40 40.28
N CYS A 839 3.68 7.07 40.78
CA CYS A 839 4.83 7.96 40.79
C CYS A 839 5.69 7.75 39.53
N LEU A 840 6.41 8.78 39.10
CA LEU A 840 7.49 8.62 38.13
C LEU A 840 8.64 7.92 38.85
N GLN A 841 9.01 6.74 38.38
CA GLN A 841 10.14 5.97 38.92
C GLN A 841 11.14 5.69 37.81
N VAL A 842 12.39 6.11 38.00
CA VAL A 842 13.49 5.81 37.07
C VAL A 842 14.53 4.97 37.81
N ALA A 843 14.68 3.72 37.40
CA ALA A 843 15.67 2.78 37.90
C ALA A 843 16.87 2.73 36.94
N ILE A 844 18.07 2.68 37.50
CA ILE A 844 19.32 2.61 36.73
C ILE A 844 19.93 1.23 36.97
N LEU A 845 20.25 0.51 35.90
CA LEU A 845 20.82 -0.83 35.98
C LEU A 845 22.35 -0.78 36.07
N SER A 846 22.94 -1.69 36.85
CA SER A 846 24.39 -1.77 37.03
C SER A 846 25.12 -2.31 35.80
N GLU A 847 24.45 -3.15 35.00
CA GLU A 847 25.03 -3.82 33.82
C GLU A 847 23.96 -4.17 32.78
N LYS A 848 24.41 -4.47 31.55
CA LYS A 848 23.52 -4.96 30.49
C LYS A 848 23.01 -6.36 30.83
N PRO A 849 21.71 -6.63 30.71
CA PRO A 849 21.21 -7.98 30.81
C PRO A 849 21.84 -8.86 29.71
N ASN A 850 22.51 -9.97 30.08
CA ASN A 850 23.38 -10.74 29.18
C ASN A 850 22.66 -11.18 27.89
N ASP A 851 21.47 -11.75 28.04
CA ASP A 851 20.67 -12.32 26.95
C ASP A 851 19.87 -11.32 26.10
N LEU A 852 19.86 -10.02 26.47
CA LEU A 852 19.14 -8.99 25.72
C LEU A 852 20.06 -8.34 24.66
N PRO A 853 19.72 -8.40 23.35
CA PRO A 853 20.48 -7.71 22.32
C PRO A 853 20.51 -6.19 22.56
N LEU A 854 21.68 -5.56 22.43
CA LEU A 854 21.84 -4.12 22.68
C LEU A 854 20.88 -3.28 21.82
N HIS A 855 20.69 -3.66 20.55
CA HIS A 855 19.81 -2.94 19.64
C HIS A 855 18.33 -2.95 20.06
N TRP A 856 17.88 -3.86 20.92
CA TRP A 856 16.53 -3.83 21.50
C TRP A 856 16.42 -2.80 22.61
N ILE A 857 17.46 -2.69 23.45
CA ILE A 857 17.54 -1.69 24.52
C ILE A 857 17.68 -0.30 23.93
N GLU A 858 18.49 -0.16 22.87
CA GLU A 858 18.59 1.08 22.09
C GLU A 858 17.24 1.44 21.48
N GLN A 859 16.44 0.48 21.00
CA GLN A 859 15.10 0.74 20.50
C GLN A 859 14.09 1.10 21.60
N GLY A 860 14.33 0.64 22.83
CA GLY A 860 13.39 0.74 23.93
C GLY A 860 12.35 -0.37 23.89
N MET A 861 12.05 -0.97 25.05
CA MET A 861 11.11 -2.08 25.12
C MET A 861 10.32 -2.11 26.43
N ASP A 862 9.09 -2.61 26.36
CA ASP A 862 8.25 -2.85 27.53
C ASP A 862 8.72 -4.12 28.27
N VAL A 863 8.85 -4.02 29.59
CA VAL A 863 9.22 -5.12 30.49
C VAL A 863 8.35 -5.07 31.75
N SER A 864 7.99 -6.22 32.31
CA SER A 864 7.19 -6.28 33.54
C SER A 864 8.02 -6.82 34.70
N LEU A 865 7.87 -6.26 35.90
CA LEU A 865 8.55 -6.75 37.11
C LEU A 865 7.72 -7.82 37.83
N ILE A 866 8.20 -9.06 37.90
CA ILE A 866 7.40 -10.18 38.42
C ILE A 866 7.65 -10.53 39.90
N ASP A 867 8.67 -9.94 40.54
CA ASP A 867 9.07 -10.26 41.94
C ASP A 867 8.57 -9.23 42.97
N LEU A 868 7.55 -8.45 42.63
CA LEU A 868 7.02 -7.36 43.45
C LEU A 868 6.07 -7.87 44.53
N VAL A 869 6.25 -7.40 45.77
CA VAL A 869 5.33 -7.66 46.89
C VAL A 869 4.37 -6.48 47.00
N GLU A 870 3.08 -6.76 47.11
CA GLU A 870 2.03 -5.74 47.27
C GLU A 870 2.09 -5.14 48.67
N ASN A 871 2.29 -3.82 48.80
CA ASN A 871 2.22 -3.13 50.09
C ASN A 871 0.76 -2.84 50.47
N ASN A 872 0.51 -2.57 51.77
CA ASN A 872 -0.83 -2.32 52.35
C ASN A 872 -1.65 -1.16 51.70
N ASN A 873 -1.05 -0.37 50.80
CA ASN A 873 -1.69 0.73 50.07
C ASN A 873 -2.00 0.39 48.59
N GLY A 874 -1.81 -0.86 48.15
CA GLY A 874 -2.04 -1.28 46.76
C GLY A 874 -0.99 -0.79 45.76
N THR A 875 0.15 -0.28 46.25
CA THR A 875 1.33 0.07 45.44
C THR A 875 2.38 -1.02 45.57
N HIS A 876 2.90 -1.51 44.44
CA HIS A 876 4.12 -2.31 44.44
C HIS A 876 5.32 -1.36 44.44
N GLU A 877 6.20 -1.49 45.43
CA GLU A 877 7.40 -0.66 45.53
C GLU A 877 8.64 -1.48 45.18
N PRO A 878 9.40 -1.12 44.12
CA PRO A 878 10.71 -1.70 43.88
C PRO A 878 11.72 -1.34 44.99
N CYS A 879 11.40 -0.41 45.89
CA CYS A 879 12.31 0.21 46.85
C CYS A 879 12.96 -0.75 47.89
N ILE A 880 12.61 -2.05 47.92
CA ILE A 880 13.04 -2.99 48.95
C ILE A 880 14.14 -3.96 48.46
N LYS A 881 14.31 -4.15 47.14
CA LYS A 881 15.28 -5.13 46.57
C LYS A 881 16.33 -4.47 45.69
N THR A 882 17.52 -5.05 45.61
CA THR A 882 18.60 -4.61 44.69
C THR A 882 18.66 -5.44 43.40
N LYS A 883 17.91 -6.55 43.35
CA LYS A 883 17.78 -7.45 42.20
C LYS A 883 16.32 -7.76 41.92
N PHE A 884 15.96 -7.77 40.65
CA PHE A 884 14.59 -8.03 40.18
C PHE A 884 14.61 -8.97 38.99
N THR A 885 13.58 -9.78 38.83
CA THR A 885 13.32 -10.47 37.57
C THR A 885 12.40 -9.62 36.70
N ILE A 886 12.89 -9.24 35.53
CA ILE A 886 12.07 -8.68 34.45
C ILE A 886 11.52 -9.80 33.59
N GLN A 887 10.31 -9.63 33.08
CA GLN A 887 9.68 -10.47 32.09
C GLN A 887 9.41 -9.64 30.82
N TYR A 888 9.68 -10.21 29.65
CA TYR A 888 9.43 -9.56 28.36
C TYR A 888 9.00 -10.58 27.30
N SER A 889 8.34 -10.11 26.24
CA SER A 889 7.93 -10.96 25.11
C SER A 889 8.98 -10.91 23.99
N GLY A 890 9.39 -12.08 23.50
CA GLY A 890 10.32 -12.20 22.38
C GLY A 890 9.63 -12.19 21.01
N PRO A 891 10.40 -12.29 19.92
CA PRO A 891 9.91 -12.15 18.55
C PRO A 891 8.93 -13.25 18.14
N ASP A 892 8.95 -14.40 18.79
CA ASP A 892 8.05 -15.53 18.61
C ASP A 892 6.82 -15.46 19.53
N GLY A 893 6.68 -14.41 20.33
CA GLY A 893 5.63 -14.25 21.33
C GLY A 893 5.92 -14.99 22.64
N ASN A 894 7.02 -15.74 22.73
CA ASN A 894 7.39 -16.43 23.96
C ASN A 894 7.80 -15.43 25.04
N LEU A 895 7.50 -15.77 26.29
CA LEU A 895 7.85 -14.94 27.44
C LEU A 895 9.21 -15.35 27.99
N PHE A 896 10.12 -14.39 28.06
CA PHE A 896 11.46 -14.55 28.60
C PHE A 896 11.55 -13.87 29.96
N LYS A 897 12.39 -14.40 30.84
CA LYS A 897 12.64 -13.87 32.18
C LYS A 897 14.13 -13.68 32.40
N GLN A 898 14.51 -12.56 33.00
CA GLN A 898 15.91 -12.26 33.26
C GLN A 898 16.07 -11.48 34.56
N THR A 899 17.07 -11.84 35.36
CA THR A 899 17.43 -11.08 36.55
C THR A 899 18.25 -9.86 36.17
N VAL A 900 17.81 -8.69 36.63
CA VAL A 900 18.54 -7.41 36.53
C VAL A 900 18.90 -6.90 37.92
N GLN A 901 19.97 -6.12 37.99
CA GLN A 901 20.49 -5.55 39.22
C GLN A 901 20.50 -4.01 39.13
N LEU A 902 19.99 -3.35 40.17
CA LEU A 902 20.03 -1.90 40.29
C LEU A 902 21.44 -1.42 40.61
N ASP A 903 21.79 -0.25 40.07
CA ASP A 903 23.02 0.43 40.42
C ASP A 903 23.01 0.82 41.92
N PRO A 904 24.01 0.40 42.70
CA PRO A 904 24.03 0.63 44.15
C PRO A 904 24.19 2.11 44.56
N VAL A 905 24.52 2.99 43.62
CA VAL A 905 24.71 4.44 43.84
C VAL A 905 23.49 5.25 43.36
N TYR A 906 22.83 4.80 42.29
CA TYR A 906 21.73 5.54 41.63
C TYR A 906 20.35 4.88 41.74
N GLY A 907 20.26 3.75 42.43
CA GLY A 907 19.34 2.65 42.13
C GLY A 907 17.86 2.95 41.91
N LEU A 908 17.29 4.03 42.44
CA LEU A 908 15.90 4.40 42.19
C LEU A 908 15.69 5.90 42.40
N LEU A 909 15.12 6.57 41.40
CA LEU A 909 14.63 7.95 41.49
C LEU A 909 13.11 7.92 41.58
N ASP A 910 12.56 8.14 42.78
CA ASP A 910 11.11 8.22 43.01
C ASP A 910 10.67 9.68 43.05
N PHE A 911 9.77 10.06 42.15
CA PHE A 911 9.14 11.37 42.15
C PHE A 911 7.62 11.23 42.12
N ALA A 912 6.92 11.84 43.07
CA ALA A 912 5.47 11.90 43.02
C ALA A 912 5.06 12.66 41.74
N VAL A 913 4.17 12.09 40.94
CA VAL A 913 3.47 12.87 39.90
C VAL A 913 2.81 14.04 40.63
N GLN A 914 3.22 15.28 40.30
CA GLN A 914 2.91 16.44 41.12
C GLN A 914 1.39 16.58 41.34
N ASN A 915 0.98 16.44 42.61
CA ASN A 915 -0.40 16.47 43.05
C ASN A 915 -0.81 17.82 43.68
N SER A 916 0.09 18.79 43.82
CA SER A 916 -0.22 20.13 44.33
C SER A 916 0.08 21.21 43.30
N VAL A 917 -0.84 22.18 43.26
CA VAL A 917 -0.58 23.52 42.75
C VAL A 917 0.03 24.26 43.93
N ASP A 918 1.28 24.67 43.81
CA ASP A 918 1.77 25.83 44.55
C ASP A 918 2.35 26.82 43.54
#